data_AF-A0A1T4LPE3-F1
#
_entry.id   AF-A0A1T4LPE3-F1
#
_cell.length_a   1.000
_cell.length_b   1.000
_cell.length_c   1.000
_cell.angle_alpha   90.00
_cell.angle_beta   90.00
_cell.angle_gamma   90.00
#
_symmetry.space_group_name_H-M   'P 1'
#
loop_
_entity.id
_entity.type
_entity.pdbx_description
1 polymer ?
#
loop_
_entity_poly.entity_id
_entity_poly.type
_entity_poly.pdbx_seq_one_letter_code
_entity_poly.pdbx_strand_id
1 'polypeptide(L)'
;MISKMVLKEVASYKKEAVLETDKKVNLIYGLNGTGKSTFSNFLYDQTGARFSQCRVEGLEDNDTILVYNQRFVQDTFYEPQGIHGIFTLSKGNAEAKKAIDNASAEMKKLIEQKRKIEEKKAKDEQKHLSEIEEYKKQVWKIKTEYTGGDRVLEFCLDGLKGNKDTLFKHLISIEKPEGEMDYSVDDLKKEAQQLQGEAQSKHPLSKLLINVDDIEQSELLSKVIVGNKNSSVATVIEELGNSDWVNTGIKFVHIDGEKGVCPFCQQETITQKFLDQISAYFDESYNQDKLQIEQMISRYEAEIKRVTVFLDAIKEDAFLEKMKKEIENLSANFTSVSEQNLNTLREKAKNLSIQISLQPIEEIIASVNSIIEKANSEIALYNQRIADINGSKSKIRGRFWQLMRKEHNSVIELYLANEKAYEQSVKQSQKDLQTKITEINTNTALIEENRKKTVNIDEAVENIKNGLIDIGITDFTIEKYSEEEALYRLKREDSDDDVFKTLSEGEKMVISFLYFIELCKGESTAEKASNKKIVVIDDPISSLSHIYVFNIGRLIHNEFLRTEKYDQLFILTHSLYFFYELTNTNHNERKKTQKLFRLCKNIESSYFEDMKYEDIQNDYQAYWHIIKDEKQAPALIANCMRNVMEYFFNFVEKQDFAQVFQRPELQETSYMAFNRYMNRESHSKGQNIFDIKEFDYNSFRQAFKKVFEIEGYIDHYNKMICI
;
A
#
# COMPACT_ATOMS: atom_id res chain seq x y z
N MET A 1 -31.33 5.47 44.98
CA MET A 1 -31.00 6.56 45.90
C MET A 1 -30.25 5.93 47.04
N ILE A 2 -29.11 6.51 47.40
CA ILE A 2 -28.36 6.15 48.60
C ILE A 2 -29.28 6.37 49.80
N SER A 3 -29.55 5.30 50.55
CA SER A 3 -30.36 5.33 51.77
C SER A 3 -29.51 5.50 53.02
N LYS A 4 -28.28 4.97 52.98
CA LYS A 4 -27.37 4.96 54.13
C LYS A 4 -25.91 5.01 53.70
N MET A 5 -25.11 5.80 54.40
CA MET A 5 -23.65 5.84 54.27
C MET A 5 -23.01 5.62 55.64
N VAL A 6 -22.04 4.71 55.68
CA VAL A 6 -21.28 4.36 56.88
C VAL A 6 -19.82 4.68 56.63
N LEU A 7 -19.24 5.55 57.46
CA LEU A 7 -17.82 5.87 57.45
C LEU A 7 -17.18 5.43 58.77
N LYS A 8 -16.09 4.68 58.67
CA LYS A 8 -15.39 4.11 59.83
C LYS A 8 -13.91 3.95 59.56
N GLU A 9 -13.10 4.16 60.60
CA GLU A 9 -11.64 3.99 60.58
C GLU A 9 -10.91 4.75 59.45
N VAL A 10 -11.43 5.92 59.07
CA VAL A 10 -10.84 6.76 58.01
C VAL A 10 -10.74 8.23 58.41
N ALA A 11 -9.53 8.78 58.35
CA ALA A 11 -9.21 10.18 58.67
C ALA A 11 -9.83 10.67 60.01
N SER A 12 -10.87 11.51 59.96
CA SER A 12 -11.56 12.03 61.16
C SER A 12 -12.66 11.11 61.69
N TYR A 13 -13.11 10.13 60.92
CA TYR A 13 -14.11 9.12 61.31
C TYR A 13 -13.43 7.94 62.01
N LYS A 14 -12.96 8.14 63.24
CA LYS A 14 -12.30 7.08 64.03
C LYS A 14 -13.28 6.02 64.56
N LYS A 15 -14.53 6.42 64.77
CA LYS A 15 -15.66 5.53 65.10
C LYS A 15 -16.67 5.53 63.95
N GLU A 16 -17.60 4.59 64.00
CA GLU A 16 -18.68 4.49 63.01
C GLU A 16 -19.54 5.77 63.03
N ALA A 17 -19.62 6.43 61.88
CA ALA A 17 -20.51 7.54 61.62
C ALA A 17 -21.49 7.17 60.52
N VAL A 18 -22.78 7.35 60.78
CA VAL A 18 -23.85 6.92 59.90
C VAL A 18 -24.65 8.14 59.44
N LEU A 19 -24.84 8.28 58.13
CA LEU A 19 -25.79 9.21 57.54
C LEU A 19 -26.91 8.41 56.88
N GLU A 20 -28.14 8.58 57.35
CA GLU A 20 -29.35 7.94 56.79
C GLU A 20 -30.29 8.99 56.20
N THR A 21 -30.76 8.76 54.97
CA THR A 21 -31.66 9.69 54.28
C THR A 21 -32.65 8.99 53.35
N ASP A 22 -33.82 9.60 53.20
CA ASP A 22 -34.89 9.24 52.26
C ASP A 22 -35.16 10.38 51.26
N LYS A 23 -34.35 11.44 51.25
CA LYS A 23 -34.60 12.65 50.46
C LYS A 23 -33.71 12.75 49.23
N LYS A 24 -34.28 13.39 48.21
CA LYS A 24 -33.59 13.78 46.97
C LYS A 24 -32.43 14.72 47.24
N VAL A 25 -32.65 15.76 48.04
CA VAL A 25 -31.61 16.77 48.33
C VAL A 25 -31.17 16.64 49.78
N ASN A 26 -29.87 16.54 50.00
CA ASN A 26 -29.25 16.34 51.30
C ASN A 26 -28.20 17.43 51.51
N LEU A 27 -28.52 18.41 52.36
CA LEU A 27 -27.63 19.51 52.66
C LEU A 27 -26.88 19.18 53.97
N ILE A 28 -25.55 19.23 53.94
CA ILE A 28 -24.68 18.88 55.06
C ILE A 28 -23.81 20.08 55.40
N TYR A 29 -24.05 20.68 56.56
CA TYR A 29 -23.23 21.77 57.09
C TYR A 29 -22.16 21.22 58.02
N GLY A 30 -20.90 21.63 57.87
CA GLY A 30 -19.85 21.25 58.82
C GLY A 30 -18.64 22.16 58.75
N LEU A 31 -18.05 22.47 59.91
CA LEU A 31 -16.86 23.34 59.99
C LEU A 31 -15.63 22.72 59.30
N ASN A 32 -14.59 23.51 59.11
CA ASN A 32 -13.34 23.01 58.55
C ASN A 32 -12.73 21.93 59.46
N GLY A 33 -12.27 20.84 58.84
CA GLY A 33 -11.67 19.71 59.56
C GLY A 33 -12.65 18.72 60.21
N THR A 34 -13.97 18.85 60.01
CA THR A 34 -14.98 17.90 60.54
C THR A 34 -15.16 16.63 59.70
N GLY A 35 -14.56 16.53 58.50
CA GLY A 35 -14.55 15.31 57.69
C GLY A 35 -15.33 15.37 56.37
N LYS A 36 -15.82 16.55 55.95
CA LYS A 36 -16.53 16.75 54.66
C LYS A 36 -15.77 16.18 53.46
N SER A 37 -14.50 16.57 53.31
CA SER A 37 -13.68 16.08 52.20
C SER A 37 -13.37 14.60 52.26
N THR A 38 -13.39 13.98 53.45
CA THR A 38 -13.26 12.51 53.55
C THR A 38 -14.54 11.82 53.06
N PHE A 39 -15.70 12.40 53.39
CA PHE A 39 -16.99 11.92 52.91
C PHE A 39 -17.14 12.04 51.39
N SER A 40 -16.85 13.20 50.81
CA SER A 40 -16.92 13.38 49.35
C SER A 40 -15.92 12.48 48.62
N ASN A 41 -14.69 12.36 49.13
CA ASN A 41 -13.67 11.49 48.52
C ASN A 41 -14.01 10.00 48.58
N PHE A 42 -14.79 9.55 49.57
CA PHE A 42 -15.28 8.18 49.61
C PHE A 42 -16.23 7.92 48.44
N LEU A 43 -17.14 8.85 48.16
CA LEU A 43 -18.06 8.74 47.02
C LEU A 43 -17.35 8.93 45.67
N TYR A 44 -16.23 9.66 45.64
CA TYR A 44 -15.38 9.82 44.46
C TYR A 44 -14.63 8.52 44.10
N ASP A 45 -14.19 7.75 45.11
CA ASP A 45 -13.36 6.54 44.93
C ASP A 45 -13.65 5.53 46.04
N GLN A 46 -14.73 4.78 45.88
CA GLN A 46 -15.21 3.80 46.87
C GLN A 46 -14.26 2.60 47.02
N THR A 47 -13.45 2.31 46.00
CA THR A 47 -12.54 1.16 45.96
C THR A 47 -11.19 1.40 46.62
N GLY A 48 -10.89 2.65 46.99
CA GLY A 48 -9.61 2.99 47.61
C GLY A 48 -9.37 2.22 48.91
N ALA A 49 -8.16 1.67 49.08
CA ALA A 49 -7.80 0.82 50.22
C ALA A 49 -8.10 1.44 51.60
N ARG A 50 -8.01 2.77 51.71
CA ARG A 50 -8.32 3.54 52.93
C ARG A 50 -9.81 3.55 53.32
N PHE A 51 -10.71 3.18 52.41
CA PHE A 51 -12.15 3.16 52.62
C PHE A 51 -12.71 1.75 52.81
N SER A 52 -11.84 0.76 53.07
CA SER A 52 -12.22 -0.65 53.24
C SER A 52 -13.24 -0.92 54.36
N GLN A 53 -13.35 -0.03 55.35
CA GLN A 53 -14.34 -0.09 56.43
C GLN A 53 -15.57 0.80 56.20
N CYS A 54 -15.64 1.51 55.08
CA CYS A 54 -16.78 2.35 54.69
C CYS A 54 -17.76 1.55 53.82
N ARG A 55 -19.05 1.89 53.87
CA ARG A 55 -20.10 1.22 53.09
C ARG A 55 -21.17 2.21 52.65
N VAL A 56 -21.78 1.92 51.50
CA VAL A 56 -22.96 2.64 50.98
C VAL A 56 -24.06 1.63 50.71
N GLU A 57 -25.29 1.95 51.11
CA GLU A 57 -26.49 1.17 50.83
C GLU A 57 -27.43 1.95 49.91
N GLY A 58 -28.13 1.23 49.02
CA GLY A 58 -29.09 1.82 48.07
C GLY A 58 -28.51 2.23 46.71
N LEU A 59 -27.26 1.84 46.43
CA LEU A 59 -26.61 1.91 45.11
C LEU A 59 -26.76 0.59 44.35
N GLU A 60 -27.08 0.67 43.07
CA GLU A 60 -27.01 -0.44 42.11
C GLU A 60 -25.71 -0.35 41.28
N ASP A 61 -25.25 -1.47 40.71
CA ASP A 61 -23.99 -1.54 39.94
C ASP A 61 -23.93 -0.59 38.72
N ASN A 62 -25.09 -0.16 38.21
CA ASN A 62 -25.22 0.75 37.07
C ASN A 62 -25.55 2.20 37.47
N ASP A 63 -25.63 2.52 38.77
CA ASP A 63 -25.86 3.89 39.23
C ASP A 63 -24.59 4.72 39.04
N THR A 64 -24.75 5.98 38.61
CA THR A 64 -23.62 6.89 38.39
C THR A 64 -23.50 7.89 39.52
N ILE A 65 -22.30 8.02 40.10
CA ILE A 65 -21.99 9.03 41.12
C ILE A 65 -21.01 10.04 40.56
N LEU A 66 -21.44 11.30 40.50
CA LEU A 66 -20.64 12.43 40.06
C LEU A 66 -20.28 13.28 41.27
N VAL A 67 -18.98 13.42 41.53
CA VAL A 67 -18.49 14.10 42.73
C VAL A 67 -17.61 15.30 42.35
N TYR A 68 -18.05 16.49 42.76
CA TYR A 68 -17.24 17.70 42.75
C TYR A 68 -16.60 17.91 44.12
N ASN A 69 -15.27 17.84 44.17
CA ASN A 69 -14.46 18.14 45.36
C ASN A 69 -13.04 18.58 44.94
N GLN A 70 -12.15 18.84 45.89
CA GLN A 70 -10.77 19.25 45.58
C GLN A 70 -10.00 18.24 44.70
N ARG A 71 -10.27 16.94 44.84
CA ARG A 71 -9.65 15.90 44.01
C ARG A 71 -10.13 16.00 42.56
N PHE A 72 -11.42 16.25 42.34
CA PHE A 72 -11.95 16.55 41.01
C PHE A 72 -11.27 17.76 40.38
N VAL A 73 -11.07 18.86 41.11
CA VAL A 73 -10.39 20.06 40.60
C VAL A 73 -8.95 19.73 40.19
N GLN A 74 -8.22 18.98 41.02
CA GLN A 74 -6.85 18.51 40.72
C GLN A 74 -6.80 17.58 39.51
N ASP A 75 -7.73 16.65 39.39
CA ASP A 75 -7.82 15.70 38.27
C ASP A 75 -8.32 16.36 36.97
N THR A 76 -9.00 17.51 37.07
CA THR A 76 -9.52 18.28 35.94
C THR A 76 -8.45 19.15 35.30
N PHE A 77 -7.62 19.84 36.09
CA PHE A 77 -6.57 20.73 35.59
C PHE A 77 -5.23 20.00 35.51
N TYR A 78 -4.89 19.52 34.31
CA TYR A 78 -3.55 19.00 34.03
C TYR A 78 -2.69 20.08 33.36
N GLU A 79 -1.65 20.54 34.05
CA GLU A 79 -0.61 21.41 33.49
C GLU A 79 0.50 20.56 32.86
N PRO A 80 0.73 20.65 31.53
CA PRO A 80 1.88 20.01 30.89
C PRO A 80 3.19 20.50 31.51
N GLN A 81 4.15 19.60 31.72
CA GLN A 81 5.44 19.96 32.32
C GLN A 81 6.14 21.09 31.54
N GLY A 82 6.40 22.21 32.22
CA GLY A 82 7.23 23.30 31.71
C GLY A 82 6.47 24.47 31.06
N ILE A 83 5.13 24.44 30.97
CA ILE A 83 4.34 25.58 30.48
C ILE A 83 3.20 25.87 31.47
N HIS A 84 3.42 26.86 32.35
CA HIS A 84 2.37 27.36 33.22
C HIS A 84 1.25 28.01 32.41
N GLY A 85 0.02 28.07 32.91
CA GLY A 85 -1.10 28.77 32.24
C GLY A 85 -1.75 28.05 31.05
N ILE A 86 -1.22 26.90 30.61
CA ILE A 86 -1.85 26.01 29.63
C ILE A 86 -2.37 24.77 30.38
N PHE A 87 -3.63 24.42 30.15
CA PHE A 87 -4.25 23.25 30.77
C PHE A 87 -5.12 22.48 29.77
N THR A 88 -5.30 21.19 30.01
CA THR A 88 -6.38 20.41 29.39
C THR A 88 -7.45 20.13 30.45
N LEU A 89 -8.71 20.03 30.00
CA LEU A 89 -9.84 19.64 30.85
C LEU A 89 -10.00 18.12 30.71
N SER A 90 -9.91 17.43 31.85
CA SER A 90 -9.98 15.96 32.03
C SER A 90 -8.66 15.17 31.93
N LYS A 91 -8.53 14.23 32.88
CA LYS A 91 -7.49 13.19 32.91
C LYS A 91 -7.49 12.27 31.68
N GLY A 92 -8.67 11.91 31.15
CA GLY A 92 -8.78 11.03 29.99
C GLY A 92 -8.14 11.63 28.73
N ASN A 93 -8.11 12.96 28.64
CA ASN A 93 -7.53 13.67 27.50
C ASN A 93 -6.03 13.85 27.64
N ALA A 94 -5.53 14.04 28.86
CA ALA A 94 -4.10 13.97 29.14
C ALA A 94 -3.54 12.57 28.77
N GLU A 95 -4.28 11.50 29.06
CA GLU A 95 -3.93 10.14 28.68
C GLU A 95 -3.99 9.92 27.15
N ALA A 96 -5.05 10.39 26.49
CA ALA A 96 -5.18 10.35 25.03
C ALA A 96 -4.05 11.12 24.33
N LYS A 97 -3.69 12.30 24.83
CA LYS A 97 -2.60 13.13 24.31
C LYS A 97 -1.25 12.44 24.48
N LYS A 98 -0.97 11.89 25.67
CA LYS A 98 0.24 11.11 25.91
C LYS A 98 0.33 9.89 24.97
N ALA A 99 -0.80 9.24 24.68
CA ALA A 99 -0.86 8.15 23.71
C ALA A 99 -0.56 8.63 22.27
N ILE A 100 -1.12 9.77 21.85
CA ILE A 100 -0.85 10.39 20.55
C ILE A 100 0.63 10.76 20.42
N ASP A 101 1.23 11.36 21.44
CA ASP A 101 2.63 11.81 21.40
C ASP A 101 3.59 10.63 21.31
N ASN A 102 3.35 9.59 22.10
CA ASN A 102 4.12 8.35 22.05
C ASN A 102 4.00 7.67 20.67
N ALA A 103 2.78 7.53 20.15
CA ALA A 103 2.52 6.93 18.84
C ALA A 103 3.16 7.75 17.71
N SER A 104 3.11 9.08 17.79
CA SER A 104 3.70 9.99 16.80
C SER A 104 5.23 9.94 16.82
N ALA A 105 5.84 9.88 18.01
CA ALA A 105 7.27 9.73 18.18
C ALA A 105 7.77 8.38 17.62
N GLU A 106 7.02 7.30 17.88
CA GLU A 106 7.35 5.99 17.35
C GLU A 106 7.16 5.94 15.82
N MET A 107 6.10 6.56 15.30
CA MET A 107 5.85 6.67 13.86
C MET A 107 7.00 7.39 13.13
N LYS A 108 7.56 8.47 13.70
CA LYS A 108 8.77 9.11 13.14
C LYS A 108 9.95 8.15 13.06
N LYS A 109 10.20 7.33 14.08
CA LYS A 109 11.27 6.32 14.06
C LYS A 109 11.00 5.24 13.00
N LEU A 110 9.77 4.76 12.89
CA LEU A 110 9.37 3.73 11.93
C LEU A 110 9.52 4.20 10.48
N ILE A 111 9.14 5.45 10.19
CA ILE A 111 9.33 6.07 8.87
C ILE A 111 10.81 6.15 8.51
N GLU A 112 11.67 6.55 9.45
CA GLU A 112 13.11 6.61 9.22
C GLU A 112 13.73 5.21 9.04
N GLN A 113 13.27 4.21 9.78
CA GLN A 113 13.69 2.81 9.59
C GLN A 113 13.27 2.28 8.20
N LYS A 114 12.03 2.56 7.78
CA LYS A 114 11.53 2.22 6.45
C LYS A 114 12.43 2.81 5.35
N ARG A 115 12.74 4.10 5.46
CA ARG A 115 13.63 4.81 4.52
C ARG A 115 15.00 4.14 4.40
N LYS A 116 15.61 3.76 5.54
CA LYS A 116 16.91 3.05 5.56
C LYS A 116 16.85 1.68 4.87
N ILE A 117 15.74 0.95 5.01
CA ILE A 117 15.54 -0.34 4.32
C ILE A 117 15.45 -0.12 2.81
N GLU A 118 14.71 0.89 2.37
CA GLU A 118 14.58 1.25 0.94
C GLU A 118 15.92 1.68 0.33
N GLU A 119 16.70 2.49 1.04
CA GLU A 119 18.05 2.88 0.61
C GLU A 119 19.00 1.69 0.51
N LYS A 120 18.95 0.76 1.47
CA LYS A 120 19.75 -0.47 1.44
C LYS A 120 19.37 -1.34 0.23
N LYS A 121 18.07 -1.51 -0.02
CA LYS A 121 17.57 -2.29 -1.16
C LYS A 121 18.08 -1.73 -2.50
N ALA A 122 18.03 -0.42 -2.67
CA ALA A 122 18.54 0.24 -3.88
C ALA A 122 20.06 0.02 -4.06
N LYS A 123 20.84 0.08 -2.98
CA LYS A 123 22.28 -0.22 -3.02
C LYS A 123 22.57 -1.68 -3.36
N ASP A 124 21.82 -2.62 -2.77
CA ASP A 124 21.97 -4.05 -3.04
C ASP A 124 21.64 -4.38 -4.51
N GLU A 125 20.59 -3.76 -5.07
CA GLU A 125 20.22 -3.89 -6.49
C GLU A 125 21.31 -3.32 -7.42
N GLN A 126 21.83 -2.13 -7.13
CA GLN A 126 22.90 -1.54 -7.92
C GLN A 126 24.17 -2.41 -7.90
N LYS A 127 24.52 -2.95 -6.71
CA LYS A 127 25.64 -3.88 -6.57
C LYS A 127 25.42 -5.14 -7.39
N HIS A 128 24.27 -5.79 -7.27
CA HIS A 128 23.93 -7.00 -8.00
C HIS A 128 24.02 -6.80 -9.53
N LEU A 129 23.45 -5.72 -10.06
CA LEU A 129 23.52 -5.38 -11.49
C LEU A 129 24.98 -5.16 -11.96
N SER A 130 25.79 -4.48 -11.13
CA SER A 130 27.20 -4.24 -11.45
C SER A 130 28.03 -5.54 -11.53
N GLU A 131 27.77 -6.50 -10.64
CA GLU A 131 28.43 -7.82 -10.63
C GLU A 131 27.99 -8.68 -11.83
N ILE A 132 26.70 -8.65 -12.19
CA ILE A 132 26.20 -9.31 -13.42
C ILE A 132 26.93 -8.80 -14.67
N GLU A 133 27.11 -7.49 -14.81
CA GLU A 133 27.82 -6.92 -15.96
C GLU A 133 29.29 -7.36 -16.01
N GLU A 134 29.95 -7.51 -14.86
CA GLU A 134 31.32 -8.04 -14.81
C GLU A 134 31.38 -9.52 -15.21
N TYR A 135 30.42 -10.35 -14.77
CA TYR A 135 30.34 -11.75 -15.23
C TYR A 135 30.10 -11.86 -16.73
N LYS A 136 29.20 -11.04 -17.30
CA LYS A 136 28.98 -10.97 -18.75
C LYS A 136 30.25 -10.56 -19.49
N LYS A 137 31.01 -9.60 -18.95
CA LYS A 137 32.28 -9.15 -19.54
C LYS A 137 33.34 -10.25 -19.54
N GLN A 138 33.42 -11.06 -18.49
CA GLN A 138 34.32 -12.21 -18.43
C GLN A 138 33.95 -13.26 -19.48
N VAL A 139 32.67 -13.62 -19.60
CA VAL A 139 32.20 -14.57 -20.62
C VAL A 139 32.37 -14.02 -22.05
N TRP A 140 32.25 -12.70 -22.24
CA TRP A 140 32.51 -12.06 -23.53
C TRP A 140 33.95 -12.23 -24.03
N LYS A 141 34.90 -12.58 -23.15
CA LYS A 141 36.28 -12.88 -23.56
C LYS A 141 36.35 -14.06 -24.53
N ILE A 142 35.46 -15.04 -24.42
CA ILE A 142 35.31 -16.16 -25.38
C ILE A 142 35.11 -15.60 -26.79
N LYS A 143 34.22 -14.61 -26.95
CA LYS A 143 34.03 -13.97 -28.26
C LYS A 143 35.31 -13.31 -28.74
N THR A 144 36.01 -12.55 -27.89
CA THR A 144 37.23 -11.86 -28.33
C THR A 144 38.35 -12.82 -28.73
N GLU A 145 38.47 -13.94 -28.04
CA GLU A 145 39.52 -14.95 -28.27
C GLU A 145 39.31 -15.73 -29.56
N TYR A 146 38.07 -16.18 -29.83
CA TYR A 146 37.77 -17.05 -30.97
C TYR A 146 37.27 -16.32 -32.23
N THR A 147 37.14 -14.99 -32.19
CA THR A 147 36.91 -14.14 -33.37
C THR A 147 38.15 -13.35 -33.80
N GLY A 148 39.21 -13.35 -32.99
CA GLY A 148 40.54 -12.82 -33.32
C GLY A 148 41.51 -13.93 -33.73
N GLY A 149 42.53 -13.62 -34.54
CA GLY A 149 43.56 -14.60 -34.93
C GLY A 149 43.13 -15.57 -36.04
N ASP A 150 43.33 -16.88 -35.81
CA ASP A 150 43.20 -17.95 -36.83
C ASP A 150 41.76 -18.25 -37.29
N ARG A 151 40.74 -17.79 -36.54
CA ARG A 151 39.29 -17.89 -36.82
C ARG A 151 38.77 -19.30 -37.14
N VAL A 152 39.53 -20.34 -36.79
CA VAL A 152 39.23 -21.74 -37.13
C VAL A 152 37.90 -22.20 -36.50
N LEU A 153 37.65 -21.78 -35.26
CA LEU A 153 36.45 -22.12 -34.49
C LEU A 153 35.43 -20.98 -34.45
N GLU A 154 35.58 -19.94 -35.27
CA GLU A 154 34.67 -18.78 -35.25
C GLU A 154 33.20 -19.19 -35.50
N PHE A 155 32.98 -20.21 -36.33
CA PHE A 155 31.63 -20.73 -36.64
C PHE A 155 30.90 -21.28 -35.41
N CYS A 156 31.63 -21.67 -34.36
CA CYS A 156 31.02 -22.11 -33.10
C CYS A 156 30.23 -20.98 -32.40
N LEU A 157 30.55 -19.72 -32.70
CA LEU A 157 29.90 -18.53 -32.14
C LEU A 157 28.77 -17.97 -33.01
N ASP A 158 28.42 -18.60 -34.13
CA ASP A 158 27.38 -18.08 -35.02
C ASP A 158 26.02 -18.00 -34.32
N GLY A 159 25.38 -16.82 -34.39
CA GLY A 159 24.17 -16.47 -33.64
C GLY A 159 24.41 -15.92 -32.22
N LEU A 160 25.65 -15.94 -31.72
CA LEU A 160 25.98 -15.52 -30.34
C LEU A 160 26.88 -14.27 -30.27
N LYS A 161 27.37 -13.77 -31.41
CA LYS A 161 28.32 -12.63 -31.51
C LYS A 161 27.69 -11.24 -31.42
N GLY A 162 26.36 -11.13 -31.45
CA GLY A 162 25.65 -9.85 -31.54
C GLY A 162 25.50 -9.10 -30.21
N ASN A 163 25.36 -9.82 -29.09
CA ASN A 163 25.17 -9.23 -27.75
C ASN A 163 25.82 -10.12 -26.67
N LYS A 164 26.47 -9.48 -25.68
CA LYS A 164 26.97 -10.09 -24.45
C LYS A 164 25.93 -10.91 -23.71
N ASP A 165 24.69 -10.41 -23.61
CA ASP A 165 23.60 -11.12 -22.93
C ASP A 165 23.29 -12.46 -23.57
N THR A 166 23.25 -12.51 -24.91
CA THR A 166 22.92 -13.71 -25.67
C THR A 166 23.98 -14.79 -25.45
N LEU A 167 25.26 -14.40 -25.48
CA LEU A 167 26.38 -15.29 -25.21
C LEU A 167 26.35 -15.80 -23.77
N PHE A 168 26.12 -14.91 -22.81
CA PHE A 168 26.09 -15.25 -21.39
C PHE A 168 24.95 -16.23 -21.07
N LYS A 169 23.75 -15.97 -21.58
CA LYS A 169 22.58 -16.86 -21.43
C LYS A 169 22.81 -18.23 -22.07
N HIS A 170 23.43 -18.26 -23.26
CA HIS A 170 23.78 -19.52 -23.90
C HIS A 170 24.73 -20.34 -23.01
N LEU A 171 25.77 -19.70 -22.47
CA LEU A 171 26.71 -20.40 -21.58
C LEU A 171 26.05 -20.91 -20.30
N ILE A 172 25.15 -20.14 -19.68
CA ILE A 172 24.39 -20.57 -18.50
C ILE A 172 23.49 -21.77 -18.79
N SER A 173 22.87 -21.83 -19.98
CA SER A 173 21.97 -22.92 -20.38
C SER A 173 22.67 -24.26 -20.59
N ILE A 174 24.00 -24.27 -20.69
CA ILE A 174 24.78 -25.49 -20.88
C ILE A 174 25.05 -26.12 -19.51
N GLU A 175 24.65 -27.38 -19.37
CA GLU A 175 24.94 -28.16 -18.17
C GLU A 175 26.45 -28.30 -17.95
N LYS A 176 26.85 -28.31 -16.68
CA LYS A 176 28.25 -28.50 -16.31
C LYS A 176 28.66 -29.92 -16.74
N PRO A 177 29.66 -30.09 -17.62
CA PRO A 177 30.13 -31.41 -18.00
C PRO A 177 30.74 -32.12 -16.79
N GLU A 178 30.36 -33.39 -16.57
CA GLU A 178 30.90 -34.25 -15.53
C GLU A 178 32.17 -34.98 -16.03
N GLY A 179 33.25 -34.96 -15.25
CA GLY A 179 34.50 -35.65 -15.57
C GLY A 179 35.58 -34.83 -16.28
N GLU A 180 36.72 -35.48 -16.55
CA GLU A 180 37.76 -34.93 -17.42
C GLU A 180 37.36 -35.06 -18.88
N MET A 181 37.69 -34.05 -19.68
CA MET A 181 37.41 -34.09 -21.11
C MET A 181 38.66 -34.61 -21.79
N ASP A 182 38.48 -35.58 -22.68
CA ASP A 182 39.53 -36.28 -23.41
C ASP A 182 39.99 -35.53 -24.67
N TYR A 183 39.51 -34.30 -24.88
CA TYR A 183 39.84 -33.44 -26.01
C TYR A 183 40.09 -31.99 -25.58
N SER A 184 40.96 -31.30 -26.32
CA SER A 184 41.32 -29.89 -26.11
C SER A 184 40.77 -28.97 -27.21
N VAL A 185 40.89 -27.65 -26.99
CA VAL A 185 40.58 -26.64 -28.03
C VAL A 185 41.44 -26.87 -29.28
N ASP A 186 42.70 -27.25 -29.13
CA ASP A 186 43.61 -27.49 -30.26
C ASP A 186 43.22 -28.73 -31.07
N ASP A 187 42.66 -29.75 -30.44
CA ASP A 187 42.12 -30.92 -31.14
C ASP A 187 40.91 -30.54 -31.98
N LEU A 188 40.00 -29.73 -31.43
CA LEU A 188 38.87 -29.18 -32.18
C LEU A 188 39.31 -28.28 -33.34
N LYS A 189 40.38 -27.50 -33.17
CA LYS A 189 40.97 -26.70 -34.27
C LYS A 189 41.50 -27.58 -35.40
N LYS A 190 42.23 -28.66 -35.07
CA LYS A 190 42.73 -29.62 -36.07
C LYS A 190 41.58 -30.28 -36.82
N GLU A 191 40.56 -30.73 -36.11
CA GLU A 191 39.36 -31.31 -36.71
C GLU A 191 38.64 -30.30 -37.62
N ALA A 192 38.47 -29.04 -37.17
CA ALA A 192 37.82 -28.00 -37.96
C ALA A 192 38.62 -27.58 -39.21
N GLN A 193 39.95 -27.58 -39.15
CA GLN A 193 40.83 -27.31 -40.30
C GLN A 193 40.73 -28.40 -41.37
N GLN A 194 40.58 -29.67 -40.96
CA GLN A 194 40.35 -30.78 -41.89
C GLN A 194 39.01 -30.65 -42.66
N LEU A 195 38.07 -29.83 -42.16
CA LEU A 195 36.76 -29.59 -42.74
C LEU A 195 36.67 -28.33 -43.62
N GLN A 196 37.78 -27.60 -43.85
CA GLN A 196 37.78 -26.40 -44.70
C GLN A 196 37.84 -26.78 -46.20
N GLY A 197 36.66 -27.02 -46.80
CA GLY A 197 36.42 -27.08 -48.25
C GLY A 197 35.06 -26.46 -48.60
N GLU A 198 34.93 -25.88 -49.79
CA GLU A 198 33.74 -25.13 -50.23
C GLU A 198 32.44 -25.96 -50.10
N ALA A 199 31.47 -25.40 -49.38
CA ALA A 199 30.34 -26.13 -48.82
C ALA A 199 29.00 -25.60 -49.32
N GLN A 200 28.73 -25.79 -50.61
CA GLN A 200 27.36 -25.66 -51.13
C GLN A 200 27.00 -26.88 -51.94
N SER A 201 25.94 -27.57 -51.52
CA SER A 201 25.40 -28.69 -52.27
C SER A 201 24.98 -28.25 -53.68
N LYS A 202 25.28 -29.08 -54.67
CA LYS A 202 25.00 -28.81 -56.08
C LYS A 202 23.78 -29.63 -56.54
N HIS A 203 22.98 -29.06 -57.43
CA HIS A 203 21.84 -29.76 -58.02
C HIS A 203 22.31 -30.73 -59.12
N PRO A 204 21.62 -31.87 -59.31
CA PRO A 204 21.93 -32.78 -60.41
C PRO A 204 21.59 -32.14 -61.76
N LEU A 205 22.41 -32.45 -62.77
CA LEU A 205 22.20 -32.11 -64.16
C LEU A 205 20.99 -32.86 -64.73
N SER A 206 20.17 -32.17 -65.51
CA SER A 206 18.99 -32.76 -66.17
C SER A 206 19.43 -33.66 -67.34
N LYS A 207 18.68 -34.74 -67.61
CA LYS A 207 18.91 -35.59 -68.79
C LYS A 207 18.47 -34.90 -70.07
N LEU A 208 19.18 -35.15 -71.15
CA LEU A 208 18.82 -34.73 -72.50
C LEU A 208 17.70 -35.60 -73.05
N LEU A 209 16.62 -34.97 -73.52
CA LEU A 209 15.51 -35.62 -74.18
C LEU A 209 15.39 -35.07 -75.60
N ILE A 210 15.16 -35.93 -76.58
CA ILE A 210 14.83 -35.56 -77.96
C ILE A 210 13.67 -36.42 -78.46
N ASN A 211 12.80 -35.85 -79.30
CA ASN A 211 11.66 -36.57 -79.87
C ASN A 211 11.64 -36.45 -81.41
N VAL A 212 12.43 -37.31 -82.05
CA VAL A 212 12.55 -37.37 -83.52
C VAL A 212 12.48 -38.79 -84.10
N ASP A 213 12.38 -39.83 -83.25
CA ASP A 213 12.38 -41.22 -83.69
C ASP A 213 11.24 -41.52 -84.66
N ASP A 214 10.05 -40.95 -84.41
CA ASP A 214 8.90 -41.05 -85.32
C ASP A 214 9.12 -40.35 -86.68
N ILE A 215 10.08 -39.41 -86.78
CA ILE A 215 10.56 -38.86 -88.06
C ILE A 215 11.54 -39.82 -88.71
N GLU A 216 12.56 -40.23 -87.97
CA GLU A 216 13.68 -41.04 -88.48
C GLU A 216 13.21 -42.41 -88.99
N GLN A 217 12.16 -42.96 -88.38
CA GLN A 217 11.54 -44.24 -88.75
C GLN A 217 10.27 -44.09 -89.62
N SER A 218 9.96 -42.89 -90.10
CA SER A 218 8.73 -42.65 -90.86
C SER A 218 8.72 -43.43 -92.19
N GLU A 219 7.67 -44.22 -92.40
CA GLU A 219 7.45 -44.96 -93.67
C GLU A 219 7.35 -44.01 -94.88
N LEU A 220 7.00 -42.74 -94.66
CA LEU A 220 6.90 -41.70 -95.69
C LEU A 220 8.25 -41.43 -96.39
N LEU A 221 9.36 -41.67 -95.69
CA LEU A 221 10.72 -41.44 -96.20
C LEU A 221 11.13 -42.46 -97.25
N SER A 222 10.69 -43.72 -97.09
CA SER A 222 10.95 -44.82 -98.02
C SER A 222 9.87 -44.96 -99.10
N LYS A 223 8.73 -44.27 -98.96
CA LYS A 223 7.65 -44.21 -99.96
C LYS A 223 8.09 -43.43 -101.20
N VAL A 224 7.94 -44.00 -102.40
CA VAL A 224 8.04 -43.26 -103.67
C VAL A 224 6.75 -42.45 -103.85
N ILE A 225 6.83 -41.14 -103.66
CA ILE A 225 5.67 -40.24 -103.72
C ILE A 225 5.58 -39.69 -105.14
N VAL A 226 4.67 -40.26 -105.92
CA VAL A 226 4.35 -39.87 -107.30
C VAL A 226 2.85 -39.60 -107.41
N GLY A 227 2.44 -38.98 -108.52
CA GLY A 227 1.05 -38.62 -108.75
C GLY A 227 0.10 -39.81 -108.97
N ASN A 228 -1.18 -39.49 -109.17
CA ASN A 228 -2.26 -40.42 -109.44
C ASN A 228 -2.00 -41.24 -110.71
N LYS A 229 -1.71 -42.53 -110.51
CA LYS A 229 -1.41 -43.51 -111.56
C LYS A 229 -2.56 -43.77 -112.54
N ASN A 230 -3.78 -43.37 -112.19
CA ASN A 230 -4.95 -43.49 -113.06
C ASN A 230 -5.13 -42.29 -114.01
N SER A 231 -4.22 -41.29 -113.97
CA SER A 231 -4.25 -40.17 -114.91
C SER A 231 -3.78 -40.60 -116.32
N SER A 232 -4.35 -39.99 -117.36
CA SER A 232 -3.99 -40.29 -118.76
C SER A 232 -2.53 -39.95 -119.10
N VAL A 233 -1.86 -39.10 -118.31
CA VAL A 233 -0.44 -38.77 -118.48
C VAL A 233 0.50 -39.66 -117.66
N ALA A 234 -0.04 -40.49 -116.75
CA ALA A 234 0.76 -41.23 -115.77
C ALA A 234 1.72 -42.23 -116.42
N THR A 235 1.28 -42.98 -117.43
CA THR A 235 2.07 -44.06 -118.06
C THR A 235 3.45 -43.57 -118.52
N VAL A 236 3.50 -42.44 -119.24
CA VAL A 236 4.77 -41.88 -119.76
C VAL A 236 5.62 -41.31 -118.63
N ILE A 237 5.00 -40.69 -117.63
CA ILE A 237 5.72 -40.11 -116.49
C ILE A 237 6.37 -41.20 -115.64
N GLU A 238 5.71 -42.34 -115.48
CA GLU A 238 6.24 -43.52 -114.78
C GLU A 238 7.36 -44.19 -115.58
N GLU A 239 7.17 -44.43 -116.88
CA GLU A 239 8.19 -45.05 -117.75
C GLU A 239 9.50 -44.25 -117.77
N LEU A 240 9.41 -42.92 -117.78
CA LEU A 240 10.56 -42.02 -117.78
C LEU A 240 11.11 -41.72 -116.37
N GLY A 241 10.38 -42.09 -115.31
CA GLY A 241 10.74 -41.77 -113.93
C GLY A 241 10.89 -40.27 -113.65
N ASN A 242 10.17 -39.42 -114.39
CA ASN A 242 10.42 -37.97 -114.43
C ASN A 242 9.34 -37.14 -113.69
N SER A 243 8.61 -37.74 -112.75
CA SER A 243 7.51 -37.10 -112.00
C SER A 243 7.91 -35.76 -111.36
N ASP A 244 9.05 -35.68 -110.69
CA ASP A 244 9.54 -34.44 -110.06
C ASP A 244 9.90 -33.36 -111.09
N TRP A 245 10.46 -33.78 -112.23
CA TRP A 245 10.77 -32.90 -113.35
C TRP A 245 9.49 -32.35 -113.98
N VAL A 246 8.45 -33.17 -114.15
CA VAL A 246 7.15 -32.72 -114.67
C VAL A 246 6.49 -31.72 -113.69
N ASN A 247 6.49 -32.02 -112.39
CA ASN A 247 5.96 -31.12 -111.35
C ASN A 247 6.69 -29.77 -111.29
N THR A 248 7.99 -29.78 -111.58
CA THR A 248 8.78 -28.54 -111.65
C THR A 248 8.53 -27.81 -112.96
N GLY A 249 8.50 -28.54 -114.07
CA GLY A 249 8.35 -28.03 -115.43
C GLY A 249 7.00 -27.36 -115.68
N ILE A 250 5.91 -27.89 -115.12
CA ILE A 250 4.56 -27.31 -115.30
C ILE A 250 4.47 -25.86 -114.80
N LYS A 251 5.29 -25.46 -113.83
CA LYS A 251 5.32 -24.08 -113.30
C LYS A 251 5.78 -23.04 -114.32
N PHE A 252 6.49 -23.47 -115.37
CA PHE A 252 6.98 -22.61 -116.45
C PHE A 252 6.04 -22.58 -117.66
N VAL A 253 4.91 -23.29 -117.60
CA VAL A 253 3.92 -23.31 -118.67
C VAL A 253 2.85 -22.27 -118.40
N HIS A 254 2.59 -21.42 -119.40
CA HIS A 254 1.54 -20.41 -119.37
C HIS A 254 0.63 -20.59 -120.60
N ILE A 255 -0.69 -20.48 -120.41
CA ILE A 255 -1.68 -20.54 -121.48
C ILE A 255 -2.37 -19.18 -121.61
N ASP A 256 -2.07 -18.47 -122.69
CA ASP A 256 -2.71 -17.21 -123.08
C ASP A 256 -3.54 -17.44 -124.36
N GLY A 257 -4.68 -18.13 -124.26
CA GLY A 257 -5.56 -18.46 -125.40
C GLY A 257 -5.99 -19.93 -125.43
N GLU A 258 -6.22 -20.49 -126.62
CA GLU A 258 -6.65 -21.91 -126.78
C GLU A 258 -5.50 -22.91 -126.53
N LYS A 259 -4.25 -22.51 -126.82
CA LYS A 259 -3.04 -23.30 -126.62
C LYS A 259 -1.91 -22.45 -126.05
N GLY A 260 -1.12 -23.04 -125.15
CA GLY A 260 0.13 -22.48 -124.64
C GLY A 260 1.34 -22.96 -125.44
N VAL A 261 2.38 -22.12 -125.47
CA VAL A 261 3.67 -22.45 -126.06
C VAL A 261 4.40 -23.46 -125.17
N CYS A 262 4.83 -24.58 -125.76
CA CYS A 262 5.65 -25.56 -125.05
C CYS A 262 7.06 -25.00 -124.79
N PRO A 263 7.55 -24.97 -123.53
CA PRO A 263 8.89 -24.45 -123.21
C PRO A 263 10.05 -25.21 -123.88
N PHE A 264 9.81 -26.40 -124.42
CA PHE A 264 10.84 -27.25 -125.05
C PHE A 264 10.88 -27.09 -126.57
N CYS A 265 9.79 -27.44 -127.25
CA CYS A 265 9.75 -27.38 -128.71
C CYS A 265 9.39 -25.99 -129.25
N GLN A 266 9.01 -25.06 -128.37
CA GLN A 266 8.58 -23.69 -128.70
C GLN A 266 7.34 -23.61 -129.61
N GLN A 267 6.61 -24.71 -129.80
CA GLN A 267 5.37 -24.76 -130.56
C GLN A 267 4.14 -24.70 -129.64
N GLU A 268 3.05 -24.11 -130.11
CA GLU A 268 1.73 -24.04 -129.45
C GLU A 268 1.05 -25.41 -129.42
N THR A 269 1.51 -26.26 -128.51
CA THR A 269 1.12 -27.68 -128.43
C THR A 269 0.41 -28.02 -127.13
N ILE A 270 0.53 -27.18 -126.10
CA ILE A 270 -0.04 -27.44 -124.78
C ILE A 270 -1.48 -26.91 -124.74
N THR A 271 -2.45 -27.75 -124.41
CA THR A 271 -3.87 -27.34 -124.25
C THR A 271 -4.24 -27.24 -122.77
N GLN A 272 -5.28 -26.47 -122.44
CA GLN A 272 -5.78 -26.39 -121.05
C GLN A 272 -6.14 -27.79 -120.51
N LYS A 273 -6.82 -28.62 -121.33
CA LYS A 273 -7.15 -30.00 -120.98
C LYS A 273 -5.92 -30.83 -120.62
N PHE A 274 -4.80 -30.65 -121.32
CA PHE A 274 -3.55 -31.36 -121.01
C PHE A 274 -2.94 -30.87 -119.68
N LEU A 275 -2.96 -29.56 -119.42
CA LEU A 275 -2.54 -29.04 -118.10
C LEU A 275 -3.41 -29.58 -116.97
N ASP A 276 -4.73 -29.59 -117.15
CA ASP A 276 -5.65 -30.14 -116.15
C ASP A 276 -5.37 -31.63 -115.87
N GLN A 277 -4.99 -32.40 -116.90
CA GLN A 277 -4.59 -33.80 -116.77
C GLN A 277 -3.26 -33.97 -115.99
N ILE A 278 -2.29 -33.06 -116.18
CA ILE A 278 -1.05 -33.05 -115.38
C ILE A 278 -1.33 -32.56 -113.95
N SER A 279 -2.17 -31.55 -113.75
CA SER A 279 -2.56 -31.10 -112.41
C SER A 279 -3.33 -32.18 -111.66
N ALA A 280 -4.21 -32.93 -112.31
CA ALA A 280 -4.92 -34.07 -111.74
C ALA A 280 -4.00 -35.27 -111.44
N TYR A 281 -2.82 -35.35 -112.08
CA TYR A 281 -1.79 -36.31 -111.69
C TYR A 281 -1.22 -35.93 -110.31
N PHE A 282 -1.01 -34.66 -109.96
CA PHE A 282 -0.59 -34.26 -108.60
C PHE A 282 -1.79 -34.03 -107.67
N ASP A 283 -2.43 -35.11 -107.26
CA ASP A 283 -3.65 -35.11 -106.46
C ASP A 283 -3.47 -34.69 -104.98
N GLU A 284 -4.56 -34.76 -104.21
CA GLU A 284 -4.56 -34.41 -102.79
C GLU A 284 -3.62 -35.30 -101.96
N SER A 285 -3.49 -36.59 -102.29
CA SER A 285 -2.58 -37.51 -101.58
C SER A 285 -1.12 -37.10 -101.75
N TYR A 286 -0.72 -36.73 -102.98
CA TYR A 286 0.63 -36.24 -103.25
C TYR A 286 0.94 -34.95 -102.47
N ASN A 287 0.00 -34.01 -102.43
CA ASN A 287 0.18 -32.75 -101.72
C ASN A 287 0.18 -32.92 -100.19
N GLN A 288 -0.62 -33.85 -99.65
CA GLN A 288 -0.63 -34.19 -98.22
C GLN A 288 0.70 -34.84 -97.79
N ASP A 289 1.21 -35.81 -98.56
CA ASP A 289 2.51 -36.44 -98.29
C ASP A 289 3.64 -35.40 -98.32
N LYS A 290 3.62 -34.49 -99.29
CA LYS A 290 4.58 -33.38 -99.37
C LYS A 290 4.53 -32.49 -98.12
N LEU A 291 3.34 -32.08 -97.71
CA LEU A 291 3.16 -31.24 -96.52
C LEU A 291 3.66 -31.93 -95.25
N GLN A 292 3.42 -33.24 -95.12
CA GLN A 292 3.93 -34.03 -93.98
C GLN A 292 5.46 -34.04 -93.94
N ILE A 293 6.15 -34.16 -95.08
CA ILE A 293 7.62 -34.08 -95.15
C ILE A 293 8.10 -32.68 -94.75
N GLU A 294 7.45 -31.61 -95.21
CA GLU A 294 7.79 -30.24 -94.82
C GLU A 294 7.60 -29.99 -93.30
N GLN A 295 6.56 -30.59 -92.70
CA GLN A 295 6.33 -30.56 -91.26
C GLN A 295 7.39 -31.35 -90.48
N MET A 296 7.79 -32.52 -90.98
CA MET A 296 8.89 -33.32 -90.42
C MET A 296 10.20 -32.52 -90.41
N ILE A 297 10.56 -31.84 -91.51
CA ILE A 297 11.74 -30.96 -91.58
C ILE A 297 11.67 -29.88 -90.50
N SER A 298 10.54 -29.18 -90.39
CA SER A 298 10.38 -28.08 -89.44
C SER A 298 10.52 -28.54 -87.99
N ARG A 299 9.95 -29.72 -87.67
CA ARG A 299 10.03 -30.30 -86.31
C ARG A 299 11.43 -30.82 -86.00
N TYR A 300 12.08 -31.48 -86.96
CA TYR A 300 13.44 -31.98 -86.83
C TYR A 300 14.43 -30.82 -86.59
N GLU A 301 14.32 -29.73 -87.37
CA GLU A 301 15.16 -28.53 -87.21
C GLU A 301 14.97 -27.85 -85.84
N ALA A 302 13.74 -27.79 -85.34
CA ALA A 302 13.45 -27.24 -84.01
C ALA A 302 14.07 -28.09 -82.88
N GLU A 303 13.99 -29.41 -82.99
CA GLU A 303 14.55 -30.35 -82.02
C GLU A 303 16.08 -30.32 -82.02
N ILE A 304 16.73 -30.27 -83.20
CA ILE A 304 18.18 -30.11 -83.30
C ILE A 304 18.63 -28.84 -82.58
N LYS A 305 17.99 -27.70 -82.87
CA LYS A 305 18.33 -26.43 -82.26
C LYS A 305 18.20 -26.47 -80.73
N ARG A 306 17.13 -27.09 -80.22
CA ARG A 306 16.92 -27.25 -78.77
C ARG A 306 18.03 -28.08 -78.12
N VAL A 307 18.43 -29.17 -78.76
CA VAL A 307 19.50 -30.04 -78.28
C VAL A 307 20.86 -29.33 -78.33
N THR A 308 21.18 -28.61 -79.42
CA THR A 308 22.43 -27.85 -79.52
C THR A 308 22.56 -26.82 -78.39
N VAL A 309 21.51 -26.05 -78.09
CA VAL A 309 21.50 -25.09 -76.98
C VAL A 309 21.72 -25.78 -75.63
N PHE A 310 21.12 -26.95 -75.43
CA PHE A 310 21.32 -27.72 -74.20
C PHE A 310 22.78 -28.19 -74.06
N LEU A 311 23.36 -28.75 -75.13
CA LEU A 311 24.74 -29.21 -75.16
C LEU A 311 25.74 -28.06 -74.89
N ASP A 312 25.47 -26.89 -75.46
CA ASP A 312 26.26 -25.68 -75.22
C ASP A 312 26.18 -25.17 -73.77
N ALA A 313 25.05 -25.37 -73.09
CA ALA A 313 24.89 -24.94 -71.70
C ALA A 313 25.62 -25.88 -70.73
N ILE A 314 25.58 -27.20 -70.97
CA ILE A 314 26.14 -28.18 -70.03
C ILE A 314 27.67 -28.30 -70.12
N LYS A 315 28.28 -27.97 -71.26
CA LYS A 315 29.75 -28.14 -71.46
C LYS A 315 30.61 -27.28 -70.51
N GLU A 316 30.02 -26.24 -69.92
CA GLU A 316 30.68 -25.34 -68.97
C GLU A 316 30.46 -25.75 -67.50
N ASP A 317 29.78 -26.87 -67.23
CA ASP A 317 29.61 -27.36 -65.86
C ASP A 317 30.91 -27.95 -65.32
N ALA A 318 31.31 -27.52 -64.11
CA ALA A 318 32.55 -27.93 -63.47
C ALA A 318 32.66 -29.46 -63.23
N PHE A 319 31.53 -30.16 -63.07
CA PHE A 319 31.52 -31.62 -62.89
C PHE A 319 31.68 -32.39 -64.20
N LEU A 320 31.63 -31.69 -65.34
CA LEU A 320 31.87 -32.26 -66.66
C LEU A 320 33.29 -31.98 -67.17
N GLU A 321 34.12 -31.21 -66.46
CA GLU A 321 35.46 -30.80 -66.91
C GLU A 321 36.34 -31.98 -67.34
N LYS A 322 36.33 -33.09 -66.58
CA LYS A 322 37.09 -34.31 -66.93
C LYS A 322 36.63 -34.98 -68.22
N MET A 323 35.35 -34.83 -68.56
CA MET A 323 34.69 -35.42 -69.73
C MET A 323 34.39 -34.36 -70.81
N LYS A 324 34.94 -33.14 -70.68
CA LYS A 324 34.67 -32.01 -71.56
C LYS A 324 34.96 -32.34 -73.03
N LYS A 325 36.11 -32.97 -73.28
CA LYS A 325 36.49 -33.41 -74.63
C LYS A 325 35.53 -34.47 -75.20
N GLU A 326 35.01 -35.36 -74.36
CA GLU A 326 34.05 -36.39 -74.80
C GLU A 326 32.71 -35.75 -75.17
N ILE A 327 32.22 -34.80 -74.38
CA ILE A 327 30.94 -34.12 -74.66
C ILE A 327 31.05 -33.17 -75.86
N GLU A 328 32.20 -32.51 -76.06
CA GLU A 328 32.48 -31.71 -77.26
C GLU A 328 32.47 -32.59 -78.52
N ASN A 329 33.10 -33.77 -78.47
CA ASN A 329 33.09 -34.71 -79.59
C ASN A 329 31.68 -35.22 -79.90
N LEU A 330 30.89 -35.58 -78.88
CA LEU A 330 29.50 -36.00 -79.06
C LEU A 330 28.63 -34.87 -79.61
N SER A 331 28.87 -33.63 -79.19
CA SER A 331 28.15 -32.45 -79.69
C SER A 331 28.47 -32.15 -81.15
N ALA A 332 29.73 -32.30 -81.56
CA ALA A 332 30.14 -32.19 -82.95
C ALA A 332 29.55 -33.32 -83.80
N ASN A 333 29.55 -34.55 -83.28
CA ASN A 333 28.94 -35.70 -83.95
C ASN A 333 27.43 -35.53 -84.13
N PHE A 334 26.72 -35.12 -83.06
CA PHE A 334 25.29 -34.80 -83.10
C PHE A 334 24.97 -33.78 -84.18
N THR A 335 25.70 -32.66 -84.20
CA THR A 335 25.51 -31.59 -85.19
C THR A 335 25.72 -32.12 -86.60
N SER A 336 26.80 -32.87 -86.83
CA SER A 336 27.12 -33.39 -88.16
C SER A 336 26.05 -34.36 -88.68
N VAL A 337 25.64 -35.35 -87.88
CA VAL A 337 24.61 -36.33 -88.27
C VAL A 337 23.26 -35.65 -88.47
N SER A 338 22.89 -34.73 -87.56
CA SER A 338 21.64 -33.98 -87.62
C SER A 338 21.53 -33.11 -88.88
N GLU A 339 22.62 -32.41 -89.24
CA GLU A 339 22.68 -31.61 -90.47
C GLU A 339 22.61 -32.48 -91.74
N GLN A 340 23.27 -33.64 -91.75
CA GLN A 340 23.17 -34.60 -92.85
C GLN A 340 21.73 -35.13 -93.01
N ASN A 341 21.07 -35.48 -91.92
CA ASN A 341 19.68 -35.91 -91.92
C ASN A 341 18.74 -34.80 -92.43
N LEU A 342 18.94 -33.56 -91.97
CA LEU A 342 18.14 -32.41 -92.41
C LEU A 342 18.32 -32.13 -93.91
N ASN A 343 19.55 -32.26 -94.43
CA ASN A 343 19.81 -32.15 -95.86
C ASN A 343 19.12 -33.28 -96.65
N THR A 344 19.19 -34.50 -96.15
CA THR A 344 18.52 -35.67 -96.75
C THR A 344 17.00 -35.47 -96.80
N LEU A 345 16.39 -34.98 -95.73
CA LEU A 345 14.97 -34.62 -95.69
C LEU A 345 14.64 -33.50 -96.70
N ARG A 346 15.47 -32.46 -96.80
CA ARG A 346 15.31 -31.36 -97.77
C ARG A 346 15.42 -31.86 -99.22
N GLU A 347 16.29 -32.82 -99.49
CA GLU A 347 16.39 -33.48 -100.80
C GLU A 347 15.12 -34.25 -101.14
N LYS A 348 14.55 -34.98 -100.17
CA LYS A 348 13.26 -35.68 -100.32
C LYS A 348 12.08 -34.73 -100.51
N ALA A 349 12.07 -33.57 -99.85
CA ALA A 349 11.05 -32.54 -100.09
C ALA A 349 11.15 -31.91 -101.49
N LYS A 350 12.37 -31.81 -102.04
CA LYS A 350 12.62 -31.29 -103.39
C LYS A 350 12.27 -32.31 -104.47
N ASN A 351 12.59 -33.59 -104.23
CA ASN A 351 12.35 -34.70 -105.14
C ASN A 351 11.52 -35.76 -104.41
N LEU A 352 10.20 -35.75 -104.57
CA LEU A 352 9.32 -36.63 -103.80
C LEU A 352 9.38 -38.09 -104.27
N SER A 353 9.91 -38.33 -105.47
CA SER A 353 10.07 -39.67 -106.05
C SER A 353 11.25 -40.47 -105.48
N ILE A 354 12.24 -39.84 -104.83
CA ILE A 354 13.40 -40.56 -104.28
C ILE A 354 13.05 -41.27 -102.97
N GLN A 355 13.73 -42.38 -102.67
CA GLN A 355 13.65 -43.04 -101.36
C GLN A 355 14.85 -42.61 -100.53
N ILE A 356 14.62 -42.27 -99.27
CA ILE A 356 15.67 -41.88 -98.33
C ILE A 356 15.52 -42.64 -97.00
N SER A 357 16.61 -42.70 -96.25
CA SER A 357 16.65 -43.17 -94.86
C SER A 357 17.52 -42.21 -94.05
N LEU A 358 17.12 -41.90 -92.82
CA LEU A 358 17.92 -41.07 -91.91
C LEU A 358 18.83 -41.93 -91.05
N GLN A 359 19.93 -41.35 -90.59
CA GLN A 359 20.79 -41.97 -89.58
C GLN A 359 20.19 -41.74 -88.19
N PRO A 360 19.96 -42.78 -87.38
CA PRO A 360 19.38 -42.60 -86.06
C PRO A 360 20.34 -41.84 -85.13
N ILE A 361 19.83 -40.83 -84.42
CA ILE A 361 20.65 -40.06 -83.45
C ILE A 361 20.51 -40.55 -82.01
N GLU A 362 19.66 -41.55 -81.76
CA GLU A 362 19.37 -42.08 -80.43
C GLU A 362 20.64 -42.51 -79.67
N GLU A 363 21.57 -43.20 -80.34
CA GLU A 363 22.82 -43.65 -79.72
C GLU A 363 23.71 -42.48 -79.26
N ILE A 364 23.70 -41.37 -80.00
CA ILE A 364 24.46 -40.16 -79.65
C ILE A 364 23.85 -39.54 -78.38
N ILE A 365 22.52 -39.47 -78.31
CA ILE A 365 21.80 -38.94 -77.15
C ILE A 365 21.97 -39.85 -75.92
N ALA A 366 21.92 -41.17 -76.11
CA ALA A 366 22.20 -42.14 -75.06
C ALA A 366 23.63 -41.98 -74.50
N SER A 367 24.60 -41.75 -75.38
CA SER A 367 26.00 -41.50 -74.99
C SER A 367 26.15 -40.20 -74.19
N VAL A 368 25.48 -39.12 -74.59
CA VAL A 368 25.44 -37.85 -73.83
C VAL A 368 24.82 -38.08 -72.44
N ASN A 369 23.68 -38.78 -72.38
CA ASN A 369 23.01 -39.06 -71.11
C ASN A 369 23.85 -39.94 -70.18
N SER A 370 24.65 -40.87 -70.71
CA SER A 370 25.59 -41.65 -69.91
C SER A 370 26.67 -40.77 -69.24
N ILE A 371 27.18 -39.76 -69.93
CA ILE A 371 28.12 -38.79 -69.37
C ILE A 371 27.44 -37.97 -68.25
N ILE A 372 26.20 -37.51 -68.48
CA ILE A 372 25.40 -36.79 -67.48
C ILE A 372 25.18 -37.64 -66.21
N GLU A 373 24.89 -38.93 -66.37
CA GLU A 373 24.74 -39.87 -65.24
C GLU A 373 26.02 -40.04 -64.42
N LYS A 374 27.18 -40.12 -65.08
CA LYS A 374 28.49 -40.15 -64.41
C LYS A 374 28.73 -38.87 -63.61
N ALA A 375 28.49 -37.70 -64.20
CA ALA A 375 28.63 -36.42 -63.52
C ALA A 375 27.68 -36.29 -62.31
N ASN A 376 26.43 -36.72 -62.46
CA ASN A 376 25.46 -36.75 -61.36
C ASN A 376 25.87 -37.67 -60.22
N SER A 377 26.57 -38.77 -60.52
CA SER A 377 27.15 -39.64 -59.50
C SER A 377 28.28 -38.95 -58.73
N GLU A 378 29.13 -38.17 -59.41
CA GLU A 378 30.16 -37.33 -58.74
C GLU A 378 29.52 -36.23 -57.86
N ILE A 379 28.46 -35.58 -58.34
CA ILE A 379 27.68 -34.59 -57.59
C ILE A 379 27.07 -35.21 -56.32
N ALA A 380 26.51 -36.42 -56.40
CA ALA A 380 25.96 -37.12 -55.25
C ALA A 380 27.02 -37.42 -54.18
N LEU A 381 28.19 -37.91 -54.60
CA LEU A 381 29.32 -38.15 -53.69
C LEU A 381 29.85 -36.86 -53.07
N TYR A 382 29.94 -35.78 -53.85
CA TYR A 382 30.30 -34.45 -53.34
C TYR A 382 29.29 -33.95 -52.30
N ASN A 383 28.00 -34.02 -52.59
CA ASN A 383 26.94 -33.60 -51.66
C ASN A 383 26.93 -34.44 -50.37
N GLN A 384 27.21 -35.74 -50.45
CA GLN A 384 27.35 -36.61 -49.29
C GLN A 384 28.52 -36.16 -48.39
N ARG A 385 29.66 -35.79 -48.99
CA ARG A 385 30.81 -35.22 -48.25
C ARG A 385 30.46 -33.89 -47.59
N ILE A 386 29.70 -33.01 -48.25
CA ILE A 386 29.23 -31.74 -47.67
C ILE A 386 28.26 -31.96 -46.48
N ALA A 387 27.35 -32.92 -46.58
CA ALA A 387 26.43 -33.26 -45.48
C ALA A 387 27.19 -33.72 -44.22
N ASP A 388 28.25 -34.52 -44.39
CA ASP A 388 29.11 -34.96 -43.29
C ASP A 388 29.92 -33.80 -42.66
N ILE A 389 30.34 -32.81 -43.47
CA ILE A 389 31.01 -31.59 -42.98
C ILE A 389 30.09 -30.78 -42.05
N ASN A 390 28.82 -30.58 -42.41
CA ASN A 390 27.88 -29.84 -41.56
C ASN A 390 27.56 -30.58 -40.25
N GLY A 391 27.39 -31.90 -40.32
CA GLY A 391 27.23 -32.75 -39.12
C GLY A 391 28.46 -32.69 -38.21
N SER A 392 29.65 -32.75 -38.79
CA SER A 392 30.92 -32.66 -38.06
C SER A 392 31.15 -31.29 -37.43
N LYS A 393 30.85 -30.19 -38.14
CA LYS A 393 30.86 -28.84 -37.56
C LYS A 393 29.89 -28.70 -36.38
N SER A 394 28.68 -29.26 -36.48
CA SER A 394 27.73 -29.25 -35.35
C SER A 394 28.28 -29.99 -34.12
N LYS A 395 28.92 -31.17 -34.31
CA LYS A 395 29.58 -31.92 -33.23
C LYS A 395 30.75 -31.15 -32.61
N ILE A 396 31.58 -30.49 -33.44
CA ILE A 396 32.67 -29.62 -32.97
C ILE A 396 32.11 -28.46 -32.15
N ARG A 397 31.04 -27.82 -32.62
CA ARG A 397 30.36 -26.73 -31.90
C ARG A 397 29.85 -27.17 -30.53
N GLY A 398 29.21 -28.34 -30.43
CA GLY A 398 28.75 -28.88 -29.16
C GLY A 398 29.89 -29.12 -28.17
N ARG A 399 30.95 -29.80 -28.62
CA ARG A 399 32.16 -30.06 -27.81
C ARG A 399 32.90 -28.78 -27.38
N PHE A 400 32.97 -27.79 -28.27
CA PHE A 400 33.54 -26.46 -27.98
C PHE A 400 32.79 -25.78 -26.84
N TRP A 401 31.46 -25.77 -26.87
CA TRP A 401 30.67 -25.13 -25.82
C TRP A 401 30.74 -25.85 -24.46
N GLN A 402 30.94 -27.17 -24.46
CA GLN A 402 31.26 -27.92 -23.23
C GLN A 402 32.63 -27.50 -22.65
N LEU A 403 33.65 -27.26 -23.49
CA LEU A 403 34.96 -26.74 -23.04
C LEU A 403 34.81 -25.36 -22.43
N MET A 404 34.14 -24.44 -23.14
CA MET A 404 33.93 -23.07 -22.67
C MET A 404 33.16 -23.03 -21.34
N ARG A 405 32.13 -23.90 -21.20
CA ARG A 405 31.36 -24.03 -19.96
C ARG A 405 32.21 -24.50 -18.79
N LYS A 406 33.14 -25.42 -19.03
CA LYS A 406 34.08 -25.94 -18.01
C LYS A 406 35.10 -24.89 -17.61
N GLU A 407 35.74 -24.22 -18.58
CA GLU A 407 36.74 -23.17 -18.34
C GLU A 407 36.16 -21.98 -17.57
N HIS A 408 34.94 -21.56 -17.90
CA HIS A 408 34.27 -20.42 -17.27
C HIS A 408 33.34 -20.84 -16.12
N ASN A 409 33.46 -22.08 -15.63
CA ASN A 409 32.56 -22.60 -14.61
C ASN A 409 32.62 -21.80 -13.29
N SER A 410 33.79 -21.31 -12.91
CA SER A 410 33.95 -20.45 -11.73
C SER A 410 33.13 -19.16 -11.84
N VAL A 411 33.08 -18.54 -13.02
CA VAL A 411 32.28 -17.33 -13.29
C VAL A 411 30.79 -17.63 -13.16
N ILE A 412 30.34 -18.78 -13.68
CA ILE A 412 28.93 -19.20 -13.60
C ILE A 412 28.55 -19.54 -12.15
N GLU A 413 29.42 -20.20 -11.39
CA GLU A 413 29.19 -20.49 -9.97
C GLU A 413 29.11 -19.20 -9.13
N LEU A 414 29.98 -18.21 -9.41
CA LEU A 414 29.90 -16.89 -8.78
C LEU A 414 28.59 -16.16 -9.12
N TYR A 415 28.17 -16.20 -10.39
CA TYR A 415 26.90 -15.64 -10.84
C TYR A 415 25.71 -16.28 -10.11
N LEU A 416 25.63 -17.61 -10.07
CA LEU A 416 24.53 -18.32 -9.40
C LEU A 416 24.51 -18.06 -7.88
N ALA A 417 25.68 -17.95 -7.26
CA ALA A 417 25.79 -17.58 -5.85
C ALA A 417 25.30 -16.14 -5.61
N ASN A 418 25.65 -15.20 -6.49
CA ASN A 418 25.20 -13.81 -6.41
C ASN A 418 23.67 -13.69 -6.59
N GLU A 419 23.09 -14.32 -7.61
CA GLU A 419 21.64 -14.40 -7.83
C GLU A 419 20.92 -14.89 -6.57
N LYS A 420 21.38 -16.02 -6.01
CA LYS A 420 20.78 -16.60 -4.81
C LYS A 420 20.90 -15.67 -3.60
N ALA A 421 22.04 -15.02 -3.41
CA ALA A 421 22.25 -14.07 -2.32
C ALA A 421 21.37 -12.83 -2.47
N TYR A 422 21.23 -12.31 -3.69
CA TYR A 422 20.37 -11.17 -4.00
C TYR A 422 18.89 -11.50 -3.79
N GLU A 423 18.40 -12.64 -4.28
CA GLU A 423 17.03 -13.10 -4.03
C GLU A 423 16.72 -13.20 -2.53
N GLN A 424 17.66 -13.73 -1.74
CA GLN A 424 17.51 -13.82 -0.28
C GLN A 424 17.47 -12.42 0.36
N SER A 425 18.33 -11.49 -0.06
CA SER A 425 18.31 -10.11 0.43
C SER A 425 16.98 -9.42 0.11
N VAL A 426 16.48 -9.55 -1.12
CA VAL A 426 15.19 -8.98 -1.55
C VAL A 426 14.03 -9.52 -0.72
N LYS A 427 13.96 -10.84 -0.51
CA LYS A 427 12.93 -11.47 0.32
C LYS A 427 12.96 -10.96 1.76
N GLN A 428 14.15 -10.83 2.34
CA GLN A 428 14.29 -10.33 3.72
C GLN A 428 13.88 -8.85 3.80
N SER A 429 14.37 -8.00 2.90
CA SER A 429 14.01 -6.57 2.86
C SER A 429 12.51 -6.35 2.64
N GLN A 430 11.85 -7.16 1.80
CA GLN A 430 10.40 -7.09 1.62
C GLN A 430 9.64 -7.44 2.90
N LYS A 431 10.06 -8.49 3.61
CA LYS A 431 9.47 -8.88 4.90
C LYS A 431 9.63 -7.78 5.96
N ASP A 432 10.82 -7.20 6.05
CA ASP A 432 11.09 -6.11 6.99
C ASP A 432 10.26 -4.86 6.67
N LEU A 433 10.16 -4.49 5.38
CA LEU A 433 9.34 -3.36 4.92
C LEU A 433 7.85 -3.57 5.25
N GLN A 434 7.33 -4.77 4.99
CA GLN A 434 5.93 -5.10 5.30
C GLN A 434 5.64 -5.02 6.80
N THR A 435 6.58 -5.46 7.63
CA THR A 435 6.48 -5.35 9.08
C THR A 435 6.40 -3.88 9.51
N LYS A 436 7.29 -3.03 8.98
CA LYS A 436 7.30 -1.59 9.29
C LYS A 436 6.03 -0.87 8.81
N ILE A 437 5.51 -1.21 7.64
CA ILE A 437 4.24 -0.65 7.14
C ILE A 437 3.07 -1.02 8.07
N THR A 438 3.04 -2.27 8.55
CA THR A 438 1.99 -2.73 9.47
C THR A 438 2.06 -1.99 10.82
N GLU A 439 3.26 -1.78 11.35
CA GLU A 439 3.48 -1.00 12.58
C GLU A 439 3.09 0.49 12.41
N ILE A 440 3.38 1.09 11.25
CA ILE A 440 2.96 2.47 10.92
C ILE A 440 1.44 2.58 10.88
N ASN A 441 0.77 1.66 10.18
CA ASN A 441 -0.70 1.66 10.08
C ASN A 441 -1.36 1.50 11.46
N THR A 442 -0.78 0.65 12.32
CA THR A 442 -1.26 0.45 13.70
C THR A 442 -1.16 1.74 14.52
N ASN A 443 -0.02 2.44 14.46
CA ASN A 443 0.14 3.71 15.15
C ASN A 443 -0.75 4.82 14.58
N THR A 444 -0.98 4.81 13.27
CA THR A 444 -1.89 5.77 12.61
C THR A 444 -3.32 5.60 13.14
N ALA A 445 -3.82 4.36 13.18
CA ALA A 445 -5.14 4.07 13.73
C ALA A 445 -5.26 4.46 15.22
N LEU A 446 -4.20 4.21 16.00
CA LEU A 446 -4.16 4.59 17.42
C LEU A 446 -4.19 6.12 17.62
N ILE A 447 -3.52 6.89 16.75
CA ILE A 447 -3.57 8.35 16.75
C ILE A 447 -4.99 8.84 16.42
N GLU A 448 -5.62 8.28 15.38
CA GLU A 448 -6.98 8.66 14.98
C GLU A 448 -8.02 8.36 16.06
N GLU A 449 -7.92 7.20 16.71
CA GLU A 449 -8.83 6.82 17.80
C GLU A 449 -8.70 7.77 19.00
N ASN A 450 -7.47 8.11 19.40
CA ASN A 450 -7.25 9.02 20.52
C ASN A 450 -7.63 10.48 20.19
N ARG A 451 -7.48 10.91 18.93
CA ARG A 451 -7.95 12.23 18.48
C ARG A 451 -9.47 12.37 18.58
N LYS A 452 -10.24 11.31 18.33
CA LYS A 452 -11.70 11.35 18.53
C LYS A 452 -12.09 11.61 19.99
N LYS A 453 -11.29 11.11 20.94
CA LYS A 453 -11.53 11.34 22.38
C LYS A 453 -11.35 12.81 22.77
N THR A 454 -10.44 13.52 22.10
CA THR A 454 -10.15 14.94 22.39
C THR A 454 -11.14 15.94 21.79
N VAL A 455 -11.86 15.60 20.70
CA VAL A 455 -12.79 16.53 20.02
C VAL A 455 -14.03 16.90 20.86
N ASN A 456 -14.45 16.02 21.78
CA ASN A 456 -15.64 16.24 22.63
C ASN A 456 -15.45 17.36 23.68
N ILE A 457 -14.20 17.82 23.89
CA ILE A 457 -13.89 18.88 24.86
C ILE A 457 -14.10 20.26 24.27
N ASP A 458 -13.89 20.45 22.96
CA ASP A 458 -14.05 21.76 22.32
C ASP A 458 -15.48 22.28 22.52
N GLU A 459 -16.47 21.39 22.44
CA GLU A 459 -17.88 21.70 22.75
C GLU A 459 -18.07 22.05 24.24
N ALA A 460 -17.46 21.27 25.15
CA ALA A 460 -17.53 21.55 26.58
C ALA A 460 -16.87 22.89 26.94
N VAL A 461 -15.77 23.27 26.28
CA VAL A 461 -15.08 24.55 26.51
C VAL A 461 -15.93 25.72 26.02
N GLU A 462 -16.59 25.58 24.87
CA GLU A 462 -17.51 26.62 24.39
C GLU A 462 -18.70 26.79 25.35
N ASN A 463 -19.22 25.69 25.91
CA ASN A 463 -20.26 25.75 26.94
C ASN A 463 -19.76 26.38 28.25
N ILE A 464 -18.52 26.10 28.68
CA ILE A 464 -17.91 26.77 29.84
C ILE A 464 -17.78 28.26 29.58
N LYS A 465 -17.33 28.66 28.39
CA LYS A 465 -17.20 30.07 27.98
C LYS A 465 -18.53 30.79 28.04
N ASN A 466 -19.59 30.18 27.51
CA ASN A 466 -20.95 30.70 27.64
C ASN A 466 -21.40 30.78 29.11
N GLY A 467 -21.10 29.75 29.92
CA GLY A 467 -21.40 29.70 31.34
C GLY A 467 -20.71 30.79 32.16
N LEU A 468 -19.47 31.18 31.81
CA LEU A 468 -18.76 32.31 32.43
C LEU A 468 -19.49 33.64 32.15
N ILE A 469 -19.94 33.84 30.91
CA ILE A 469 -20.70 35.03 30.50
C ILE A 469 -22.05 35.09 31.24
N ASP A 470 -22.77 33.97 31.33
CA ASP A 470 -24.09 33.88 31.98
C ASP A 470 -24.06 34.25 33.47
N ILE A 471 -22.95 33.97 34.16
CA ILE A 471 -22.75 34.33 35.57
C ILE A 471 -22.08 35.71 35.75
N GLY A 472 -21.93 36.49 34.68
CA GLY A 472 -21.42 37.86 34.71
C GLY A 472 -19.90 37.98 34.88
N ILE A 473 -19.13 36.94 34.53
CA ILE A 473 -17.67 36.98 34.52
C ILE A 473 -17.20 37.31 33.10
N THR A 474 -16.74 38.54 32.89
CA THR A 474 -16.23 39.02 31.59
C THR A 474 -14.74 39.36 31.61
N ASP A 475 -14.13 39.47 32.81
CA ASP A 475 -12.71 39.85 32.97
C ASP A 475 -11.72 38.83 32.37
N PHE A 476 -12.18 37.59 32.13
CA PHE A 476 -11.40 36.54 31.49
C PHE A 476 -12.28 35.55 30.71
N THR A 477 -11.68 34.89 29.71
CA THR A 477 -12.26 33.79 28.93
C THR A 477 -11.25 32.66 28.76
N ILE A 478 -11.72 31.48 28.32
CA ILE A 478 -10.89 30.36 27.91
C ILE A 478 -10.75 30.39 26.38
N GLU A 479 -9.55 30.16 25.87
CA GLU A 479 -9.25 30.04 24.44
C GLU A 479 -8.40 28.79 24.17
N LYS A 480 -8.54 28.22 22.97
CA LYS A 480 -7.72 27.09 22.53
C LYS A 480 -6.30 27.56 22.26
N TYR A 481 -5.32 26.91 22.88
CA TYR A 481 -3.89 27.18 22.68
C TYR A 481 -3.35 26.52 21.41
N SER A 482 -3.79 25.30 21.13
CA SER A 482 -3.39 24.53 19.94
C SER A 482 -4.59 23.81 19.35
N GLU A 483 -4.83 24.02 18.05
CA GLU A 483 -5.92 23.33 17.33
C GLU A 483 -5.77 21.81 17.36
N GLU A 484 -4.53 21.31 17.41
CA GLU A 484 -4.24 19.87 17.34
C GLU A 484 -4.25 19.16 18.70
N GLU A 485 -4.14 19.88 19.83
CA GLU A 485 -3.78 19.27 21.12
C GLU A 485 -4.83 19.38 22.24
N ALA A 486 -6.02 19.95 21.98
CA ALA A 486 -7.05 20.19 23.00
C ALA A 486 -6.48 20.78 24.31
N LEU A 487 -5.54 21.70 24.12
CA LEU A 487 -4.92 22.51 25.15
C LEU A 487 -5.58 23.88 25.13
N TYR A 488 -5.84 24.43 26.31
CA TYR A 488 -6.52 25.70 26.49
C TYR A 488 -5.70 26.62 27.38
N ARG A 489 -5.89 27.93 27.18
CA ARG A 489 -5.30 28.99 27.98
C ARG A 489 -6.37 29.99 28.41
N LEU A 490 -6.08 30.75 29.46
CA LEU A 490 -6.86 31.93 29.81
C LEU A 490 -6.48 33.13 28.93
N LYS A 491 -7.46 33.96 28.59
CA LYS A 491 -7.28 35.29 28.02
C LYS A 491 -8.01 36.33 28.88
N ARG A 492 -7.35 37.45 29.15
CA ARG A 492 -7.90 38.60 29.88
C ARG A 492 -7.92 39.82 28.94
N GLU A 493 -8.89 40.72 29.11
CA GLU A 493 -9.09 41.87 28.19
C GLU A 493 -7.88 42.81 28.09
N ASP A 494 -7.05 42.90 29.14
CA ASP A 494 -5.95 43.88 29.26
C ASP A 494 -4.52 43.31 29.05
N SER A 495 -4.35 42.08 28.53
CA SER A 495 -2.99 41.56 28.26
C SER A 495 -2.85 40.84 26.94
N ASP A 496 -2.13 41.48 26.02
CA ASP A 496 -1.59 40.89 24.77
C ASP A 496 -0.25 40.15 25.01
N ASP A 497 0.28 40.18 26.24
CA ASP A 497 1.56 39.56 26.57
C ASP A 497 1.45 38.04 26.80
N ASP A 498 2.41 37.32 26.21
CA ASP A 498 2.72 35.87 26.38
C ASP A 498 3.09 35.45 27.82
N VAL A 499 2.78 36.27 28.83
CA VAL A 499 3.01 35.93 30.23
C VAL A 499 1.88 35.02 30.69
N PHE A 500 2.20 33.74 30.73
CA PHE A 500 1.39 32.68 31.32
C PHE A 500 1.09 32.94 32.80
N LYS A 501 0.07 33.77 33.09
CA LYS A 501 -0.37 34.02 34.47
C LYS A 501 -1.18 32.82 34.96
N THR A 502 -0.81 32.27 36.11
CA THR A 502 -1.53 31.18 36.77
C THR A 502 -2.94 31.60 37.13
N LEU A 503 -3.90 30.68 36.97
CA LEU A 503 -5.27 30.82 37.47
C LEU A 503 -5.25 31.11 38.98
N SER A 504 -6.04 32.09 39.42
CA SER A 504 -6.33 32.23 40.85
C SER A 504 -7.14 31.02 41.34
N GLU A 505 -7.05 30.68 42.63
CA GLU A 505 -7.83 29.55 43.18
C GLU A 505 -9.35 29.75 43.00
N GLY A 506 -9.83 30.99 42.99
CA GLY A 506 -11.22 31.30 42.68
C GLY A 506 -11.59 31.00 41.21
N GLU A 507 -10.72 31.35 40.26
CA GLU A 507 -10.93 31.10 38.83
C GLU A 507 -10.89 29.60 38.50
N LYS A 508 -9.94 28.85 39.08
CA LYS A 508 -9.90 27.38 38.95
C LYS A 508 -11.20 26.76 39.42
N MET A 509 -11.70 27.20 40.57
CA MET A 509 -12.93 26.68 41.14
C MET A 509 -14.14 26.96 40.26
N VAL A 510 -14.30 28.18 39.74
CA VAL A 510 -15.43 28.50 38.84
C VAL A 510 -15.36 27.68 37.55
N ILE A 511 -14.20 27.63 36.89
CA ILE A 511 -14.02 26.89 35.63
C ILE A 511 -14.23 25.38 35.83
N SER A 512 -13.65 24.79 36.89
CA SER A 512 -13.88 23.37 37.19
C SER A 512 -15.33 23.08 37.57
N PHE A 513 -16.02 24.01 38.24
CA PHE A 513 -17.43 23.82 38.57
C PHE A 513 -18.34 23.88 37.34
N LEU A 514 -18.08 24.81 36.41
CA LEU A 514 -18.76 24.85 35.12
C LEU A 514 -18.45 23.58 34.29
N TYR A 515 -17.20 23.12 34.31
CA TYR A 515 -16.83 21.86 33.66
C TYR A 515 -17.54 20.65 34.29
N PHE A 516 -17.68 20.63 35.62
CA PHE A 516 -18.43 19.60 36.32
C PHE A 516 -19.91 19.58 35.93
N ILE A 517 -20.52 20.76 35.76
CA ILE A 517 -21.90 20.88 35.24
C ILE A 517 -21.98 20.28 33.82
N GLU A 518 -21.03 20.58 32.94
CA GLU A 518 -21.00 20.00 31.59
C GLU A 518 -20.82 18.49 31.60
N LEU A 519 -19.99 17.94 32.48
CA LEU A 519 -19.88 16.49 32.67
C LEU A 519 -21.20 15.86 33.12
N CYS A 520 -21.90 16.50 34.06
CA CYS A 520 -23.21 16.05 34.52
C CYS A 520 -24.25 16.01 33.38
N LYS A 521 -24.18 16.97 32.44
CA LYS A 521 -25.01 17.01 31.23
C LYS A 521 -24.58 15.95 30.20
N GLY A 522 -23.28 15.80 29.95
CA GLY A 522 -22.71 14.95 28.90
C GLY A 522 -22.89 13.44 29.12
N GLU A 523 -22.96 12.97 30.36
CA GLU A 523 -23.29 11.56 30.66
C GLU A 523 -24.75 11.17 30.34
N SER A 524 -25.49 12.01 29.62
CA SER A 524 -26.85 11.69 29.13
C SER A 524 -26.82 10.98 27.77
N THR A 525 -25.66 10.88 27.10
CA THR A 525 -25.55 10.44 25.70
C THR A 525 -24.79 9.12 25.48
N ALA A 526 -24.25 8.48 26.52
CA ALA A 526 -23.59 7.18 26.39
C ALA A 526 -24.58 6.02 26.53
N GLU A 527 -24.51 5.03 25.64
CA GLU A 527 -25.37 3.82 25.51
C GLU A 527 -25.33 2.84 26.70
N LYS A 528 -25.10 3.31 27.93
CA LYS A 528 -25.38 2.56 29.14
C LYS A 528 -26.62 3.15 29.77
N ALA A 529 -27.69 2.37 29.84
CA ALA A 529 -28.87 2.67 30.65
C ALA A 529 -28.45 2.79 32.13
N SER A 530 -27.90 3.94 32.53
CA SER A 530 -27.75 4.33 33.92
C SER A 530 -29.15 4.58 34.46
N ASN A 531 -29.54 3.82 35.49
CA ASN A 531 -30.88 3.91 36.05
C ASN A 531 -31.02 5.12 36.99
N LYS A 532 -29.94 5.56 37.67
CA LYS A 532 -29.97 6.71 38.59
C LYS A 532 -28.67 7.54 38.57
N LYS A 533 -28.79 8.87 38.60
CA LYS A 533 -27.67 9.84 38.69
C LYS A 533 -27.63 10.51 40.05
N ILE A 534 -26.52 10.34 40.76
CA ILE A 534 -26.27 10.90 42.09
C ILE A 534 -25.16 11.94 41.99
N VAL A 535 -25.43 13.16 42.48
CA VAL A 535 -24.47 14.26 42.45
C VAL A 535 -24.03 14.60 43.87
N VAL A 536 -22.73 14.77 44.07
CA VAL A 536 -22.13 15.16 45.35
C VAL A 536 -21.29 16.40 45.12
N ILE A 537 -21.56 17.47 45.84
CA ILE A 537 -20.86 18.75 45.72
C ILE A 537 -20.27 19.09 47.08
N ASP A 538 -18.95 19.16 47.19
CA ASP A 538 -18.23 19.45 48.42
C ASP A 538 -17.51 20.80 48.33
N ASP A 539 -17.99 21.76 49.14
CA ASP A 539 -17.46 23.11 49.22
C ASP A 539 -17.21 23.76 47.84
N PRO A 540 -18.26 24.01 47.02
CA PRO A 540 -18.10 24.60 45.69
C PRO A 540 -17.74 26.09 45.73
N ILE A 541 -17.48 26.62 46.92
CA ILE A 541 -17.07 27.99 47.18
C ILE A 541 -15.77 28.00 48.00
N SER A 542 -14.85 28.87 47.60
CA SER A 542 -13.59 29.08 48.30
C SER A 542 -13.78 30.19 49.33
N SER A 543 -13.20 30.01 50.52
CA SER A 543 -13.20 31.01 51.60
C SER A 543 -12.54 32.34 51.21
N LEU A 544 -11.85 32.40 50.06
CA LEU A 544 -11.14 33.57 49.55
C LEU A 544 -11.95 34.40 48.55
N SER A 545 -13.10 33.93 48.05
CA SER A 545 -13.89 34.64 47.04
C SER A 545 -15.37 34.70 47.37
N HIS A 546 -15.75 35.68 48.20
CA HIS A 546 -17.16 36.04 48.41
C HIS A 546 -17.88 36.46 47.11
N ILE A 547 -17.13 36.85 46.08
CA ILE A 547 -17.65 37.35 44.81
C ILE A 547 -18.47 36.29 44.08
N TYR A 548 -18.09 35.00 44.16
CA TYR A 548 -18.74 33.95 43.38
C TYR A 548 -19.82 33.16 44.14
N VAL A 549 -20.06 33.44 45.43
CA VAL A 549 -20.98 32.65 46.26
C VAL A 549 -22.40 32.65 45.68
N PHE A 550 -22.91 33.81 45.27
CA PHE A 550 -24.24 33.93 44.63
C PHE A 550 -24.29 33.25 43.26
N ASN A 551 -23.24 33.38 42.46
CA ASN A 551 -23.15 32.79 41.13
C ASN A 551 -23.19 31.27 41.19
N ILE A 552 -22.34 30.68 42.05
CA ILE A 552 -22.32 29.23 42.29
C ILE A 552 -23.65 28.75 42.88
N GLY A 553 -24.21 29.50 43.84
CA GLY A 553 -25.53 29.18 44.41
C GLY A 553 -26.63 29.15 43.35
N ARG A 554 -26.62 30.13 42.44
CA ARG A 554 -27.58 30.21 41.33
C ARG A 554 -27.39 29.09 40.32
N LEU A 555 -26.15 28.74 39.98
CA LEU A 555 -25.85 27.60 39.11
C LEU A 555 -26.39 26.29 39.71
N ILE A 556 -26.19 26.07 41.01
CA ILE A 556 -26.72 24.89 41.69
C ILE A 556 -28.25 24.86 41.68
N HIS A 557 -28.88 26.01 41.94
CA HIS A 557 -30.34 26.12 41.87
C HIS A 557 -30.88 25.75 40.49
N ASN A 558 -30.29 26.32 39.43
CA ASN A 558 -30.75 26.13 38.06
C ASN A 558 -30.48 24.70 37.56
N GLU A 559 -29.28 24.18 37.77
CA GLU A 559 -28.89 22.89 37.20
C GLU A 559 -29.34 21.72 38.06
N PHE A 560 -29.24 21.77 39.39
CA PHE A 560 -29.44 20.60 40.24
C PHE A 560 -30.74 20.62 41.07
N LEU A 561 -31.17 21.77 41.59
CA LEU A 561 -32.32 21.83 42.51
C LEU A 561 -33.67 21.99 41.82
N ARG A 562 -33.72 22.59 40.62
CA ARG A 562 -34.97 22.87 39.87
C ARG A 562 -35.19 21.91 38.70
N THR A 563 -34.64 20.71 38.78
CA THR A 563 -34.70 19.69 37.73
C THR A 563 -35.04 18.33 38.27
N GLU A 564 -35.56 17.45 37.41
CA GLU A 564 -35.74 16.02 37.69
C GLU A 564 -34.66 15.14 37.01
N LYS A 565 -33.63 15.75 36.41
CA LYS A 565 -32.52 15.03 35.73
C LYS A 565 -31.64 14.19 36.65
N TYR A 566 -31.58 14.53 37.94
CA TYR A 566 -30.72 13.88 38.93
C TYR A 566 -31.58 13.27 40.02
N ASP A 567 -31.32 12.02 40.35
CA ASP A 567 -32.08 11.26 41.34
C ASP A 567 -31.74 11.69 42.75
N GLN A 568 -30.50 12.07 43.04
CA GLN A 568 -30.11 12.48 44.38
C GLN A 568 -28.95 13.47 44.37
N LEU A 569 -28.95 14.38 45.35
CA LEU A 569 -27.99 15.45 45.49
C LEU A 569 -27.52 15.54 46.95
N PHE A 570 -26.20 15.53 47.15
CA PHE A 570 -25.56 15.80 48.43
C PHE A 570 -24.72 17.08 48.29
N ILE A 571 -25.00 18.11 49.09
CA ILE A 571 -24.20 19.33 49.09
C ILE A 571 -23.60 19.52 50.48
N LEU A 572 -22.27 19.51 50.53
CA LEU A 572 -21.49 19.75 51.73
C LEU A 572 -20.93 21.17 51.69
N THR A 573 -21.07 21.91 52.78
CA THR A 573 -20.52 23.26 52.88
C THR A 573 -20.04 23.61 54.29
N HIS A 574 -18.96 24.38 54.39
CA HIS A 574 -18.53 25.04 55.63
C HIS A 574 -19.16 26.43 55.83
N SER A 575 -19.73 27.01 54.78
CA SER A 575 -20.40 28.30 54.82
C SER A 575 -21.87 28.11 55.16
N LEU A 576 -22.27 28.56 56.34
CA LEU A 576 -23.67 28.53 56.75
C LEU A 576 -24.53 29.47 55.88
N TYR A 577 -23.95 30.56 55.41
CA TYR A 577 -24.61 31.47 54.47
C TYR A 577 -24.98 30.77 53.17
N PHE A 578 -24.02 30.04 52.57
CA PHE A 578 -24.28 29.27 51.36
C PHE A 578 -25.23 28.10 51.59
N PHE A 579 -25.13 27.44 52.76
CA PHE A 579 -26.10 26.42 53.17
C PHE A 579 -27.53 26.99 53.22
N TYR A 580 -27.69 28.18 53.79
CA TYR A 580 -28.96 28.88 53.86
C TYR A 580 -29.50 29.21 52.46
N GLU A 581 -28.67 29.72 51.56
CA GLU A 581 -29.05 30.04 50.17
C GLU A 581 -29.59 28.81 49.39
N LEU A 582 -29.09 27.62 49.70
CA LEU A 582 -29.53 26.36 49.08
C LEU A 582 -30.75 25.72 49.77
N THR A 583 -31.06 26.14 50.99
CA THR A 583 -32.16 25.60 51.78
C THR A 583 -33.49 26.18 51.30
N ASN A 584 -34.48 25.33 51.03
CA ASN A 584 -35.80 25.81 50.61
C ASN A 584 -36.53 26.46 51.80
N THR A 585 -36.92 27.73 51.63
CA THR A 585 -37.60 28.53 52.65
C THR A 585 -39.04 28.06 52.89
N ASN A 586 -39.69 27.44 51.89
CA ASN A 586 -41.03 26.87 52.03
C ASN A 586 -40.98 25.57 52.83
N HIS A 587 -41.60 25.59 54.02
CA HIS A 587 -41.59 24.46 54.95
C HIS A 587 -42.12 23.15 54.35
N ASN A 588 -43.23 23.21 53.58
CA ASN A 588 -43.87 22.02 53.04
C ASN A 588 -43.04 21.39 51.92
N GLU A 589 -42.49 22.23 51.04
CA GLU A 589 -41.60 21.76 49.98
C GLU A 589 -40.30 21.21 50.55
N ARG A 590 -39.67 21.93 51.48
CA ARG A 590 -38.45 21.50 52.17
C ARG A 590 -38.64 20.13 52.80
N LYS A 591 -39.71 19.93 53.57
CA LYS A 591 -40.00 18.63 54.23
C LYS A 591 -40.17 17.49 53.22
N LYS A 592 -40.66 17.78 52.02
CA LYS A 592 -40.84 16.80 50.94
C LYS A 592 -39.53 16.48 50.21
N THR A 593 -38.68 17.48 49.96
CA THR A 593 -37.56 17.36 49.01
C THR A 593 -36.17 17.38 49.64
N GLN A 594 -36.00 17.96 50.83
CA GLN A 594 -34.69 18.19 51.46
C GLN A 594 -34.56 17.54 52.85
N LYS A 595 -33.37 17.03 53.16
CA LYS A 595 -32.93 16.69 54.53
C LYS A 595 -31.69 17.51 54.87
N LEU A 596 -31.64 18.02 56.09
CA LEU A 596 -30.57 18.89 56.58
C LEU A 596 -29.77 18.15 57.65
N PHE A 597 -28.44 18.21 57.55
CA PHE A 597 -27.53 17.55 58.49
C PHE A 597 -26.46 18.52 58.97
N ARG A 598 -25.99 18.30 60.20
CA ARG A 598 -24.77 18.89 60.74
C ARG A 598 -23.70 17.81 60.88
N LEU A 599 -22.50 18.07 60.36
CA LEU A 599 -21.32 17.23 60.51
C LEU A 599 -20.42 17.82 61.60
N CYS A 600 -20.41 17.14 62.74
CA CYS A 600 -19.67 17.52 63.94
C CYS A 600 -18.39 16.67 64.08
N LYS A 601 -17.43 17.16 64.86
CA LYS A 601 -16.23 16.42 65.26
C LYS A 601 -15.90 16.72 66.71
N ASN A 602 -15.70 15.67 67.50
CA ASN A 602 -15.18 15.78 68.86
C ASN A 602 -13.82 15.04 68.96
N ILE A 603 -13.30 14.89 70.18
CA ILE A 603 -12.02 14.20 70.43
C ILE A 603 -12.08 12.72 69.98
N GLU A 604 -13.25 12.10 70.05
CA GLU A 604 -13.46 10.70 69.72
C GLU A 604 -13.55 10.46 68.21
N SER A 605 -14.44 11.16 67.49
CA SER A 605 -14.69 10.96 66.05
C SER A 605 -15.51 12.09 65.44
N SER A 606 -15.55 12.13 64.10
CA SER A 606 -16.61 12.81 63.35
C SER A 606 -17.94 12.04 63.40
N TYR A 607 -19.07 12.74 63.41
CA TYR A 607 -20.42 12.19 63.45
C TYR A 607 -21.46 13.13 62.82
N PHE A 608 -22.59 12.57 62.39
CA PHE A 608 -23.70 13.32 61.77
C PHE A 608 -24.85 13.51 62.77
N GLU A 609 -25.49 14.68 62.71
CA GLU A 609 -26.72 15.01 63.45
C GLU A 609 -27.77 15.56 62.48
N ASP A 610 -29.05 15.24 62.72
CA ASP A 610 -30.15 15.86 62.01
C ASP A 610 -30.24 17.35 62.41
N MET A 611 -30.36 18.22 61.41
CA MET A 611 -30.44 19.67 61.60
C MET A 611 -31.85 20.16 61.25
N LYS A 612 -32.42 21.04 62.07
CA LYS A 612 -33.68 21.72 61.74
C LYS A 612 -33.40 23.01 60.99
N TYR A 613 -34.41 23.52 60.28
CA TYR A 613 -34.30 24.82 59.60
C TYR A 613 -34.07 25.94 60.62
N GLU A 614 -34.70 25.82 61.78
CA GLU A 614 -34.58 26.75 62.90
C GLU A 614 -33.21 26.67 63.60
N ASP A 615 -32.42 25.63 63.32
CA ASP A 615 -31.03 25.46 63.78
C ASP A 615 -30.02 26.13 62.84
N ILE A 616 -30.47 26.64 61.67
CA ILE A 616 -29.67 27.52 60.78
C ILE A 616 -29.57 28.88 61.48
N GLN A 617 -28.73 28.88 62.48
CA GLN A 617 -28.59 29.90 63.50
C GLN A 617 -27.29 30.64 63.26
N ASN A 618 -27.26 31.95 63.56
CA ASN A 618 -26.08 32.76 63.31
C ASN A 618 -24.86 32.28 64.15
N ASP A 619 -23.65 32.73 63.80
CA ASP A 619 -22.40 32.28 64.43
C ASP A 619 -22.44 32.31 65.97
N TYR A 620 -23.17 33.29 66.52
CA TYR A 620 -23.37 33.44 67.97
C TYR A 620 -23.94 32.17 68.61
N GLN A 621 -25.00 31.63 68.03
CA GLN A 621 -25.69 30.44 68.50
C GLN A 621 -24.84 29.16 68.30
N ALA A 622 -24.06 29.09 67.21
CA ALA A 622 -23.13 27.99 66.98
C ALA A 622 -22.06 27.89 68.07
N TYR A 623 -21.52 29.02 68.55
CA TYR A 623 -20.57 29.03 69.66
C TYR A 623 -21.17 28.45 70.94
N TRP A 624 -22.42 28.76 71.26
CA TRP A 624 -23.10 28.19 72.43
C TRP A 624 -23.23 26.67 72.34
N HIS A 625 -23.51 26.13 71.16
CA HIS A 625 -23.57 24.67 70.97
C HIS A 625 -22.22 23.99 71.23
N ILE A 626 -21.12 24.61 70.79
CA ILE A 626 -19.77 24.09 71.06
C ILE A 626 -19.45 24.12 72.55
N ILE A 627 -19.84 25.20 73.25
CA ILE A 627 -19.59 25.38 74.69
C ILE A 627 -20.30 24.31 75.53
N LYS A 628 -21.40 23.72 75.06
CA LYS A 628 -22.17 22.71 75.80
C LYS A 628 -21.55 21.31 75.80
N ASP A 629 -20.78 20.98 74.78
CA ASP A 629 -20.21 19.64 74.63
C ASP A 629 -18.84 19.56 75.33
N GLU A 630 -18.81 18.92 76.50
CA GLU A 630 -17.60 18.73 77.31
C GLU A 630 -16.49 17.95 76.58
N LYS A 631 -16.84 17.21 75.52
CA LYS A 631 -15.90 16.40 74.71
C LYS A 631 -15.24 17.21 73.58
N GLN A 632 -15.52 18.50 73.49
CA GLN A 632 -14.86 19.40 72.53
C GLN A 632 -13.43 19.73 72.96
N ALA A 633 -12.61 20.17 72.01
CA ALA A 633 -11.24 20.56 72.32
C ALA A 633 -11.21 21.77 73.27
N PRO A 634 -10.43 21.73 74.37
CA PRO A 634 -10.30 22.82 75.34
C PRO A 634 -10.12 24.23 74.73
N ALA A 635 -9.21 24.34 73.77
CA ALA A 635 -8.92 25.57 73.05
C ALA A 635 -10.15 26.10 72.28
N LEU A 636 -10.91 25.20 71.66
CA LEU A 636 -12.11 25.55 70.91
C LEU A 636 -13.23 26.03 71.84
N ILE A 637 -13.42 25.37 72.99
CA ILE A 637 -14.39 25.80 74.00
C ILE A 637 -14.04 27.19 74.52
N ALA A 638 -12.77 27.43 74.87
CA ALA A 638 -12.32 28.73 75.37
C ALA A 638 -12.44 29.85 74.32
N ASN A 639 -12.12 29.56 73.06
CA ASN A 639 -12.30 30.50 71.95
C ASN A 639 -13.78 30.82 71.70
N CYS A 640 -14.67 29.82 71.74
CA CYS A 640 -16.11 30.03 71.61
C CYS A 640 -16.68 30.85 72.77
N MET A 641 -16.27 30.56 74.01
CA MET A 641 -16.64 31.38 75.18
C MET A 641 -16.21 32.82 75.00
N ARG A 642 -14.98 33.04 74.50
CA ARG A 642 -14.49 34.39 74.21
C ARG A 642 -15.36 35.10 73.17
N ASN A 643 -15.61 34.46 72.02
CA ASN A 643 -16.41 35.06 70.95
C ASN A 643 -17.85 35.34 71.38
N VAL A 644 -18.45 34.48 72.20
CA VAL A 644 -19.79 34.71 72.76
C VAL A 644 -19.81 35.95 73.64
N MET A 645 -18.85 36.08 74.56
CA MET A 645 -18.80 37.25 75.43
C MET A 645 -18.46 38.51 74.64
N GLU A 646 -17.51 38.45 73.72
CA GLU A 646 -17.11 39.59 72.91
C GLU A 646 -18.27 40.07 72.04
N TYR A 647 -18.96 39.16 71.36
CA TYR A 647 -20.14 39.50 70.58
C TYR A 647 -21.26 40.05 71.47
N PHE A 648 -21.58 39.39 72.58
CA PHE A 648 -22.67 39.83 73.45
C PHE A 648 -22.38 41.20 74.08
N PHE A 649 -21.22 41.37 74.72
CA PHE A 649 -20.90 42.61 75.41
C PHE A 649 -20.56 43.74 74.44
N ASN A 650 -19.73 43.53 73.40
CA ASN A 650 -19.37 44.61 72.47
C ASN A 650 -20.50 44.98 71.50
N PHE A 651 -21.23 44.00 70.97
CA PHE A 651 -22.20 44.25 69.90
C PHE A 651 -23.63 44.42 70.42
N VAL A 652 -24.09 43.57 71.35
CA VAL A 652 -25.46 43.64 71.90
C VAL A 652 -25.54 44.72 72.98
N GLU A 653 -24.65 44.67 73.98
CA GLU A 653 -24.66 45.61 75.11
C GLU A 653 -23.84 46.89 74.87
N LYS A 654 -23.08 46.95 73.77
CA LYS A 654 -22.21 48.10 73.41
C LYS A 654 -21.23 48.49 74.52
N GLN A 655 -20.82 47.53 75.33
CA GLN A 655 -19.82 47.66 76.39
C GLN A 655 -18.49 47.09 75.91
N ASP A 656 -17.38 47.80 76.17
CA ASP A 656 -16.05 47.29 75.88
C ASP A 656 -15.77 46.03 76.72
N PHE A 657 -15.58 44.91 76.05
CA PHE A 657 -15.24 43.62 76.66
C PHE A 657 -14.07 43.73 77.64
N ALA A 658 -13.07 44.59 77.36
CA ALA A 658 -11.94 44.78 78.26
C ALA A 658 -12.35 45.33 79.64
N GLN A 659 -13.46 46.07 79.72
CA GLN A 659 -14.01 46.62 80.97
C GLN A 659 -14.82 45.60 81.76
N VAL A 660 -15.40 44.58 81.10
CA VAL A 660 -16.16 43.51 81.78
C VAL A 660 -15.29 42.82 82.83
N PHE A 661 -14.04 42.50 82.50
CA PHE A 661 -13.14 41.87 83.47
C PHE A 661 -12.51 42.83 84.49
N GLN A 662 -12.79 44.14 84.45
CA GLN A 662 -12.32 45.10 85.47
C GLN A 662 -13.23 45.15 86.72
N ARG A 663 -14.39 44.47 86.71
CA ARG A 663 -15.28 44.39 87.88
C ARG A 663 -14.53 43.80 89.10
N PRO A 664 -14.69 44.38 90.31
CA PRO A 664 -14.05 43.86 91.52
C PRO A 664 -14.28 42.36 91.73
N GLU A 665 -15.48 41.87 91.42
CA GLU A 665 -15.90 40.47 91.56
C GLU A 665 -15.20 39.52 90.56
N LEU A 666 -14.67 40.04 89.45
CA LEU A 666 -13.94 39.27 88.42
C LEU A 666 -12.40 39.41 88.53
N GLN A 667 -11.91 40.12 89.55
CA GLN A 667 -10.48 40.27 89.84
C GLN A 667 -9.90 39.10 90.67
N GLU A 668 -10.71 38.11 91.06
CA GLU A 668 -10.19 36.90 91.71
C GLU A 668 -9.26 36.13 90.76
N THR A 669 -8.25 35.46 91.33
CA THR A 669 -7.19 34.78 90.57
C THR A 669 -7.72 33.75 89.56
N SER A 670 -8.81 33.06 89.89
CA SER A 670 -9.48 32.07 89.03
C SER A 670 -10.11 32.70 87.78
N TYR A 671 -10.84 33.82 87.92
CA TYR A 671 -11.47 34.51 86.79
C TYR A 671 -10.47 35.28 85.93
N MET A 672 -9.41 35.83 86.54
CA MET A 672 -8.28 36.39 85.79
C MET A 672 -7.54 35.32 84.98
N ALA A 673 -7.35 34.13 85.54
CA ALA A 673 -6.76 32.99 84.84
C ALA A 673 -7.66 32.52 83.67
N PHE A 674 -8.97 32.43 83.89
CA PHE A 674 -9.97 32.15 82.86
C PHE A 674 -9.90 33.16 81.70
N ASN A 675 -9.94 34.47 82.01
CA ASN A 675 -9.81 35.53 81.01
C ASN A 675 -8.49 35.42 80.24
N ARG A 676 -7.38 35.18 80.95
CA ARG A 676 -6.06 35.04 80.33
C ARG A 676 -5.98 33.83 79.41
N TYR A 677 -6.57 32.70 79.80
CA TYR A 677 -6.64 31.48 78.99
C TYR A 677 -7.48 31.72 77.73
N MET A 678 -8.69 32.27 77.87
CA MET A 678 -9.54 32.62 76.73
C MET A 678 -8.85 33.54 75.71
N ASN A 679 -8.21 34.62 76.18
CA ASN A 679 -7.46 35.54 75.31
C ASN A 679 -6.32 34.86 74.56
N ARG A 680 -5.70 33.85 75.17
CA ARG A 680 -4.55 33.15 74.61
C ARG A 680 -4.98 32.12 73.56
N GLU A 681 -6.06 31.39 73.82
CA GLU A 681 -6.62 30.40 72.89
C GLU A 681 -7.42 31.03 71.74
N SER A 682 -7.83 32.30 71.85
CA SER A 682 -8.55 33.02 70.78
C SER A 682 -7.65 33.62 69.68
N HIS A 683 -6.37 33.22 69.62
CA HIS A 683 -5.37 33.69 68.64
C HIS A 683 -5.15 35.22 68.56
N SER A 684 -5.51 35.97 69.60
CA SER A 684 -5.46 37.44 69.60
C SER A 684 -4.06 38.03 69.83
N LYS A 685 -3.04 37.23 70.19
CA LYS A 685 -1.67 37.70 70.50
C LYS A 685 -0.60 36.85 69.81
N GLY A 686 0.36 37.49 69.13
CA GLY A 686 1.33 36.89 68.19
C GLY A 686 2.42 35.96 68.73
N GLN A 687 2.29 35.37 69.93
CA GLN A 687 3.24 34.41 70.49
C GLN A 687 2.51 33.15 70.97
N ASN A 688 2.51 32.09 70.14
CA ASN A 688 1.90 30.80 70.48
C ASN A 688 2.95 29.83 71.05
N ILE A 689 2.92 29.60 72.36
CA ILE A 689 3.68 28.52 73.03
C ILE A 689 2.68 27.41 73.36
N PHE A 690 2.81 26.25 72.71
CA PHE A 690 1.94 25.08 72.87
C PHE A 690 2.50 24.11 73.89
N ASP A 691 2.30 24.36 75.19
CA ASP A 691 2.68 23.39 76.22
C ASP A 691 1.84 23.51 77.49
N ILE A 692 0.54 23.19 77.45
CA ILE A 692 -0.27 22.94 78.66
C ILE A 692 -1.40 21.92 78.34
N LYS A 693 -1.52 20.85 79.14
CA LYS A 693 -2.64 19.88 79.09
C LYS A 693 -3.20 19.55 80.48
N GLU A 694 -3.88 20.51 81.09
CA GLU A 694 -4.99 20.21 82.00
C GLU A 694 -6.05 21.31 81.79
N PHE A 695 -7.25 20.91 81.35
CA PHE A 695 -8.41 21.79 81.15
C PHE A 695 -9.59 21.19 81.92
N ASP A 696 -10.10 21.92 82.90
CA ASP A 696 -11.32 21.54 83.60
C ASP A 696 -12.52 22.29 83.01
N TYR A 697 -13.32 21.56 82.25
CA TYR A 697 -14.55 22.05 81.65
C TYR A 697 -15.51 22.68 82.67
N ASN A 698 -15.65 22.06 83.86
CA ASN A 698 -16.61 22.52 84.85
C ASN A 698 -16.21 23.87 85.45
N SER A 699 -14.92 24.04 85.79
CA SER A 699 -14.38 25.32 86.26
C SER A 699 -14.54 26.43 85.23
N PHE A 700 -14.25 26.17 83.95
CA PHE A 700 -14.40 27.14 82.87
C PHE A 700 -15.86 27.51 82.62
N ARG A 701 -16.77 26.53 82.62
CA ARG A 701 -18.21 26.77 82.47
C ARG A 701 -18.78 27.58 83.63
N GLN A 702 -18.32 27.33 84.86
CA GLN A 702 -18.71 28.13 86.03
C GLN A 702 -18.19 29.56 85.95
N ALA A 703 -16.92 29.76 85.59
CA ALA A 703 -16.35 31.09 85.37
C ALA A 703 -17.09 31.86 84.29
N PHE A 704 -17.37 31.21 83.16
CA PHE A 704 -18.17 31.76 82.07
C PHE A 704 -19.57 32.18 82.53
N LYS A 705 -20.29 31.31 83.27
CA LYS A 705 -21.59 31.63 83.88
C LYS A 705 -21.50 32.83 84.82
N LYS A 706 -20.44 32.91 85.63
CA LYS A 706 -20.29 33.94 86.65
C LYS A 706 -20.12 35.33 86.06
N VAL A 707 -19.48 35.45 84.89
CA VAL A 707 -19.38 36.74 84.19
C VAL A 707 -20.76 37.26 83.76
N PHE A 708 -21.60 36.39 83.18
CA PHE A 708 -22.98 36.76 82.85
C PHE A 708 -23.80 37.08 84.11
N GLU A 709 -23.56 36.41 85.23
CA GLU A 709 -24.25 36.71 86.50
C GLU A 709 -23.87 38.10 87.04
N ILE A 710 -22.58 38.43 87.08
CA ILE A 710 -22.06 39.69 87.64
C ILE A 710 -22.50 40.90 86.80
N GLU A 711 -22.54 40.76 85.47
CA GLU A 711 -23.03 41.83 84.59
C GLU A 711 -24.57 41.87 84.50
N GLY A 712 -25.30 41.00 85.22
CA GLY A 712 -26.77 41.04 85.30
C GLY A 712 -27.54 40.28 84.20
N TYR A 713 -26.85 39.42 83.43
CA TYR A 713 -27.38 38.69 82.28
C TYR A 713 -27.49 37.17 82.49
N ILE A 714 -27.78 36.73 83.72
CA ILE A 714 -27.88 35.31 84.05
C ILE A 714 -29.01 34.59 83.30
N ASP A 715 -30.12 35.27 83.03
CA ASP A 715 -31.26 34.71 82.30
C ASP A 715 -30.90 34.38 80.86
N HIS A 716 -30.06 35.21 80.23
CA HIS A 716 -29.54 34.96 78.88
C HIS A 716 -28.65 33.72 78.86
N TYR A 717 -27.70 33.61 79.81
CA TYR A 717 -26.88 32.41 79.96
C TYR A 717 -27.74 31.15 80.13
N ASN A 718 -28.72 31.18 81.04
CA ASN A 718 -29.59 30.05 81.33
C ASN A 718 -30.42 29.64 80.09
N LYS A 719 -30.91 30.61 79.33
CA LYS A 719 -31.62 30.34 78.07
C LYS A 719 -30.69 29.67 77.05
N MET A 720 -29.53 30.25 76.81
CA MET A 720 -28.61 29.76 75.77
C MET A 720 -27.97 28.42 76.13
N ILE A 721 -27.68 28.15 77.40
CA ILE A 721 -27.11 26.87 77.82
C ILE A 721 -28.15 25.73 77.75
N CYS A 722 -29.45 26.04 77.74
CA CYS A 722 -30.55 25.08 77.63
C CYS A 722 -31.09 24.86 76.20
N ILE A 723 -30.88 25.82 75.27
CA ILE A 723 -31.19 25.69 73.82
C ILE A 723 -30.05 25.01 73.11
#